data_AF-A0A931B242-F1
#
_entry.id   AF-A0A931B242-F1
#
_cell.length_a   1.000
_cell.length_b   1.000
_cell.length_c   1.000
_cell.angle_alpha   90.00
_cell.angle_beta   90.00
_cell.angle_gamma   90.00
#
_symmetry.space_group_name_H-M   'P 1'
#
loop_
_entity.id
_entity.type
_entity.pdbx_description
1 polymer ?
#
loop_
_entity_poly.entity_id
_entity_poly.type
_entity_poly.pdbx_seq_one_letter_code
_entity_poly.pdbx_strand_id
1 'polypeptide(L)'
;MRIALVSMPWHLLATPSLPLGILQVQTDKCRSRHEVRSHFVNLRWAEHLYEVSHGAITPDDYDYVANIGVWHGMGDWVFTPALYGTPHWRRDRYRAYLAEHGVNPGKSEAMAEHAAGFVTALAREIVAEEPDVIGFSSTFQQNVPSLAMAKAVKEIAPDIPILLGGGNCDAPMGPALQRNFPFVDYVISGEAEQSYVEFIDHLDGRLPVEEVHGLSWTTKDGDAVTNPPGPLLAMRDVPCPDFDSYFSELKKSPVSSFVKPTLLYEAARGCWWGEKHTCTFCGLNGLTMKFRSRPPEQARRHLEELVERHRILDIVAVDNILDMDYLRTLLPQLEASGHDVNFYYEVKSNLGEEDVAKLRAAGLVHIQPGIENLSSDVLKIMDKGVHATQNIRLLRSCEENDVTVDWNYLYGFPGEREADYAAVLDQLPALSHLQPPAGRVRILLERYSPNFERPELGFPQRRPAALYGHVYDLPEAELRDLVYQFDSPAVGIQESTAARLRTAIVTWRGNYPVSSLLMSRDGSGGLLIEDRRAGWPQRQIRLESAEAAAYEVLRTPRHAAALRKRLADQGHDVDAAQVETWLASWKKQGLVFESDGRFVALATNRASIKRDAQPAAQPAAQPATPGAGSAGSAGGVDGAAGACAVSFAPDTARETLEFIRTLRDHTSRAQVLPWRADLSGLPDPRVLHHLSPPDHLDAQADAEQTAALDAWRESHRYGLLHCRRGPGFTVVHDSRPGATRAETVLDSPESGSLLDHYDTPRPLPTADDPTFPAVQDLLRDGILLALGGLAVALPYRLHRLPLPIEVLGHG
;
A
#
# COMPACT_ATOMS: atom_id res chain seq x y z
N MET A 1 2.63 -7.56 -38.60
CA MET A 1 3.88 -7.67 -37.84
C MET A 1 3.63 -8.42 -36.55
N ARG A 2 4.62 -9.16 -36.05
CA ARG A 2 4.68 -9.75 -34.71
C ARG A 2 5.48 -8.81 -33.81
N ILE A 3 4.86 -8.31 -32.75
CA ILE A 3 5.44 -7.35 -31.83
C ILE A 3 5.64 -8.05 -30.49
N ALA A 4 6.89 -8.15 -30.03
CA ALA A 4 7.18 -8.65 -28.69
C ALA A 4 7.35 -7.49 -27.72
N LEU A 5 6.53 -7.41 -26.68
CA LEU A 5 6.67 -6.44 -25.59
C LEU A 5 7.21 -7.15 -24.36
N VAL A 6 8.27 -6.60 -23.76
CA VAL A 6 9.04 -7.29 -22.71
C VAL A 6 9.07 -6.46 -21.44
N SER A 7 8.64 -7.07 -20.33
CA SER A 7 8.83 -6.56 -18.98
C SER A 7 9.93 -7.33 -18.29
N MET A 8 11.13 -6.75 -18.27
CA MET A 8 12.28 -7.35 -17.59
C MET A 8 12.16 -7.27 -16.07
N PRO A 9 12.88 -8.11 -15.30
CA PRO A 9 13.22 -7.79 -13.91
C PRO A 9 13.75 -6.36 -13.84
N TRP A 10 13.45 -5.56 -12.82
CA TRP A 10 12.91 -5.94 -11.51
C TRP A 10 11.46 -5.50 -11.27
N HIS A 11 10.59 -5.63 -12.29
CA HIS A 11 9.15 -5.41 -12.11
C HIS A 11 8.57 -6.36 -11.04
N LEU A 12 7.79 -5.83 -10.10
CA LEU A 12 7.28 -6.59 -8.96
C LEU A 12 6.47 -7.82 -9.40
N LEU A 13 6.69 -8.95 -8.72
CA LEU A 13 6.05 -10.21 -9.08
C LEU A 13 4.54 -10.19 -8.87
N ALA A 14 4.06 -9.41 -7.91
CA ALA A 14 2.66 -9.31 -7.49
C ALA A 14 1.78 -8.41 -8.38
N THR A 15 2.37 -7.64 -9.29
CA THR A 15 1.64 -6.66 -10.10
C THR A 15 1.87 -6.88 -11.59
N PRO A 16 0.85 -6.72 -12.45
CA PRO A 16 1.04 -6.71 -13.89
C PRO A 16 1.84 -5.48 -14.34
N SER A 17 2.38 -5.51 -15.56
CA SER A 17 2.98 -4.32 -16.17
C SER A 17 1.90 -3.44 -16.81
N LEU A 18 1.62 -2.28 -16.18
CA LEU A 18 0.68 -1.29 -16.71
C LEU A 18 1.00 -0.85 -18.14
N PRO A 19 2.23 -0.43 -18.51
CA PRO A 19 2.51 0.02 -19.86
C PRO A 19 2.27 -1.08 -20.91
N LEU A 20 2.69 -2.32 -20.65
CA LEU A 20 2.44 -3.43 -21.58
C LEU A 20 0.94 -3.67 -21.79
N GLY A 21 0.15 -3.66 -20.71
CA GLY A 21 -1.31 -3.82 -20.80
C GLY A 21 -1.99 -2.67 -21.58
N ILE A 22 -1.50 -1.44 -21.46
CA ILE A 22 -1.98 -0.28 -22.23
C ILE A 22 -1.58 -0.40 -23.70
N LEU A 23 -0.30 -0.68 -23.99
CA LEU A 23 0.22 -0.74 -25.36
C LEU A 23 -0.38 -1.90 -26.16
N GLN A 24 -0.66 -3.04 -25.53
CA GLN A 24 -1.39 -4.14 -26.15
C GLN A 24 -2.78 -3.66 -26.63
N VAL A 25 -3.55 -3.02 -25.74
CA VAL A 25 -4.88 -2.50 -26.10
C VAL A 25 -4.80 -1.39 -27.15
N GLN A 26 -3.75 -0.57 -27.15
CA GLN A 26 -3.53 0.44 -28.20
C GLN A 26 -3.30 -0.20 -29.56
N THR A 27 -2.47 -1.25 -29.65
CA THR A 27 -2.26 -1.98 -30.90
C THR A 27 -3.54 -2.65 -31.37
N ASP A 28 -4.28 -3.30 -30.49
CA ASP A 28 -5.54 -3.98 -30.85
C ASP A 28 -6.58 -3.00 -31.40
N LYS A 29 -6.65 -1.79 -30.82
CA LYS A 29 -7.58 -0.74 -31.27
C LYS A 29 -7.16 -0.09 -32.58
N CYS A 30 -5.91 0.31 -32.69
CA CYS A 30 -5.44 1.14 -33.79
C CYS A 30 -4.97 0.30 -34.97
N ARG A 31 -4.40 -0.88 -34.72
CA ARG A 31 -3.67 -1.67 -35.71
C ARG A 31 -3.89 -3.18 -35.50
N SER A 32 -5.15 -3.60 -35.44
CA SER A 32 -5.60 -4.99 -35.19
C SER A 32 -5.05 -6.11 -36.11
N ARG A 33 -4.25 -5.77 -37.13
CA ARG A 33 -3.57 -6.73 -38.01
C ARG A 33 -2.21 -7.17 -37.48
N HIS A 34 -1.67 -6.51 -36.45
CA HIS A 34 -0.45 -6.95 -35.80
C HIS A 34 -0.78 -7.86 -34.63
N GLU A 35 0.12 -8.80 -34.37
CA GLU A 35 0.06 -9.69 -33.24
C GLU A 35 0.98 -9.13 -32.16
N VAL A 36 0.44 -8.86 -30.97
CA VAL A 36 1.24 -8.44 -29.80
C VAL A 36 1.39 -9.62 -28.87
N ARG A 37 2.63 -9.91 -28.48
CA ARG A 37 2.95 -10.88 -27.45
C ARG A 37 3.72 -10.22 -26.33
N SER A 38 3.17 -10.31 -25.13
CA SER A 38 3.80 -9.80 -23.91
C SER A 38 4.63 -10.89 -23.24
N HIS A 39 5.83 -10.55 -22.77
CA HIS A 39 6.73 -11.43 -22.05
C HIS A 39 6.99 -10.88 -20.64
N PHE A 40 6.51 -11.58 -19.62
CA PHE A 40 6.69 -11.22 -18.20
C PHE A 40 7.96 -11.88 -17.64
N VAL A 41 9.11 -11.38 -18.08
CA VAL A 41 10.42 -11.97 -17.77
C VAL A 41 10.76 -11.85 -16.29
N ASN A 42 10.16 -10.92 -15.56
CA ASN A 42 10.22 -10.88 -14.09
C ASN A 42 9.75 -12.19 -13.44
N LEU A 43 8.62 -12.76 -13.88
CA LEU A 43 8.12 -14.05 -13.39
C LEU A 43 9.08 -15.18 -13.78
N ARG A 44 9.49 -15.24 -15.06
CA ARG A 44 10.39 -16.27 -15.57
C ARG A 44 11.76 -16.27 -14.89
N TRP A 45 12.26 -15.09 -14.51
CA TRP A 45 13.51 -14.97 -13.75
C TRP A 45 13.37 -15.52 -12.34
N ALA A 46 12.26 -15.22 -11.64
CA ALA A 46 11.98 -15.79 -10.33
C ALA A 46 11.82 -17.32 -10.38
N GLU A 47 11.12 -17.85 -11.39
CA GLU A 47 11.00 -19.29 -11.64
C GLU A 47 12.36 -19.94 -11.87
N HIS A 48 13.16 -19.36 -12.77
CA HIS A 48 14.49 -19.86 -13.08
C HIS A 48 15.37 -19.91 -11.84
N LEU A 49 15.41 -18.83 -11.05
CA LEU A 49 16.19 -18.76 -9.81
C LEU A 49 15.71 -19.80 -8.79
N TYR A 50 14.39 -19.94 -8.61
CA TYR A 50 13.82 -20.93 -7.70
C TYR A 50 14.20 -22.35 -8.10
N GLU A 51 14.15 -22.67 -9.39
CA GLU A 51 14.51 -23.99 -9.93
C GLU A 51 16.01 -24.26 -9.79
N VAL A 52 16.88 -23.41 -10.35
CA VAL A 52 18.33 -23.66 -10.38
C VAL A 52 18.96 -23.67 -8.99
N SER A 53 18.38 -22.90 -8.06
CA SER A 53 18.82 -22.87 -6.66
C SER A 53 18.19 -23.96 -5.80
N HIS A 54 17.29 -24.79 -6.35
CA HIS A 54 16.55 -25.81 -5.62
C HIS A 54 15.78 -25.22 -4.41
N GLY A 55 15.15 -24.08 -4.61
CA GLY A 55 14.41 -23.33 -3.60
C GLY A 55 15.27 -22.51 -2.63
N ALA A 56 16.60 -22.49 -2.80
CA ALA A 56 17.48 -21.67 -1.97
C ALA A 56 17.37 -20.17 -2.26
N ILE A 57 16.92 -19.77 -3.45
CA ILE A 57 16.54 -18.40 -3.82
C ILE A 57 15.03 -18.42 -4.04
N THR A 58 14.32 -17.60 -3.29
CA THR A 58 12.85 -17.55 -3.27
C THR A 58 12.33 -16.24 -3.88
N PRO A 59 11.04 -16.17 -4.22
CA PRO A 59 10.39 -14.91 -4.62
C PRO A 59 10.55 -13.77 -3.60
N ASP A 60 10.64 -14.06 -2.31
CA ASP A 60 10.89 -13.03 -1.29
C ASP A 60 12.28 -12.39 -1.45
N ASP A 61 13.29 -13.17 -1.87
CA ASP A 61 14.61 -12.63 -2.16
C ASP A 61 14.60 -11.76 -3.43
N TYR A 62 13.78 -12.12 -4.42
CA TYR A 62 13.55 -11.27 -5.59
C TYR A 62 12.95 -9.94 -5.15
N ASP A 63 11.90 -9.97 -4.33
CA ASP A 63 11.19 -8.78 -3.89
C ASP A 63 12.08 -7.87 -3.02
N TYR A 64 13.00 -8.44 -2.23
CA TYR A 64 14.03 -7.67 -1.54
C TYR A 64 14.93 -6.92 -2.53
N VAL A 65 15.43 -7.57 -3.58
CA VAL A 65 16.27 -6.90 -4.59
C VAL A 65 15.46 -5.83 -5.33
N ALA A 66 14.21 -6.12 -5.68
CA ALA A 66 13.34 -5.21 -6.43
C ALA A 66 12.91 -3.97 -5.61
N ASN A 67 12.57 -4.12 -4.33
CA ASN A 67 12.03 -3.03 -3.49
C ASN A 67 13.09 -2.32 -2.64
N ILE A 68 14.07 -3.05 -2.11
CA ILE A 68 15.09 -2.51 -1.19
C ILE A 68 16.40 -2.29 -1.92
N GLY A 69 16.79 -3.26 -2.75
CA GLY A 69 17.99 -3.17 -3.59
C GLY A 69 17.94 -2.04 -4.62
N VAL A 70 16.76 -1.49 -4.93
CA VAL A 70 16.56 -0.38 -5.88
C VAL A 70 17.44 0.82 -5.60
N TRP A 71 17.52 1.22 -4.33
CA TRP A 71 18.28 2.39 -3.87
C TRP A 71 19.81 2.21 -3.89
N HIS A 72 20.28 1.00 -4.20
CA HIS A 72 21.71 0.65 -4.21
C HIS A 72 22.18 0.06 -5.55
N GLY A 73 21.36 0.13 -6.61
CA GLY A 73 21.73 -0.40 -7.92
C GLY A 73 21.81 -1.94 -7.99
N MET A 74 21.30 -2.64 -6.98
CA MET A 74 21.46 -4.09 -6.82
C MET A 74 20.88 -4.88 -7.98
N GLY A 75 19.64 -4.58 -8.39
CA GLY A 75 18.99 -5.27 -9.48
C GLY A 75 19.70 -5.08 -10.83
N ASP A 76 20.10 -3.85 -11.16
CA ASP A 76 20.87 -3.60 -12.39
C ASP A 76 22.23 -4.32 -12.34
N TRP A 77 22.91 -4.28 -11.19
CA TRP A 77 24.22 -4.92 -11.00
C TRP A 77 24.16 -6.44 -11.24
N VAL A 78 23.07 -7.12 -10.85
CA VAL A 78 22.87 -8.56 -11.11
C VAL A 78 22.99 -8.90 -12.60
N PHE A 79 22.53 -8.01 -13.49
CA PHE A 79 22.55 -8.24 -14.94
C PHE A 79 23.76 -7.61 -15.64
N THR A 80 24.57 -6.82 -14.93
CA THR A 80 25.79 -6.23 -15.48
C THR A 80 26.77 -7.25 -16.06
N PRO A 81 27.02 -8.44 -15.45
CA PRO A 81 27.84 -9.48 -16.08
C PRO A 81 27.32 -9.93 -17.44
N ALA A 82 26.00 -9.99 -17.62
CA ALA A 82 25.36 -10.33 -18.90
C ALA A 82 25.54 -9.21 -19.93
N LEU A 83 25.39 -7.95 -19.53
CA LEU A 83 25.56 -6.80 -20.41
C LEU A 83 27.01 -6.69 -20.94
N TYR A 84 28.01 -6.77 -20.06
CA TYR A 84 29.43 -6.57 -20.43
C TYR A 84 30.19 -7.86 -20.75
N GLY A 85 29.57 -9.04 -20.61
CA GLY A 85 30.23 -10.33 -20.86
C GLY A 85 31.40 -10.61 -19.91
N THR A 86 31.37 -10.04 -18.71
CA THR A 86 32.45 -10.12 -17.72
C THR A 86 31.92 -10.70 -16.40
N PRO A 87 32.25 -11.97 -16.07
CA PRO A 87 31.86 -12.59 -14.80
C PRO A 87 32.38 -11.80 -13.59
N HIS A 88 31.63 -11.86 -12.48
CA HIS A 88 31.98 -11.21 -11.22
C HIS A 88 32.27 -9.70 -11.33
N TRP A 89 31.54 -9.01 -12.21
CA TRP A 89 31.72 -7.59 -12.53
C TRP A 89 31.88 -6.70 -11.28
N ARG A 90 33.08 -6.14 -11.10
CA ARG A 90 33.44 -5.22 -10.01
C ARG A 90 33.01 -5.70 -8.61
N ARG A 91 32.88 -7.02 -8.41
CA ARG A 91 32.22 -7.62 -7.23
C ARG A 91 32.78 -7.12 -5.90
N ASP A 92 34.10 -7.15 -5.73
CA ASP A 92 34.73 -6.75 -4.46
C ASP A 92 34.50 -5.26 -4.16
N ARG A 93 34.55 -4.42 -5.20
CA ARG A 93 34.27 -2.97 -5.07
C ARG A 93 32.81 -2.72 -4.73
N TYR A 94 31.87 -3.45 -5.34
CA TYR A 94 30.44 -3.31 -5.05
C TYR A 94 30.08 -3.82 -3.65
N ARG A 95 30.66 -4.94 -3.22
CA ARG A 95 30.51 -5.46 -1.86
C ARG A 95 30.99 -4.46 -0.80
N ALA A 96 32.12 -3.79 -1.04
CA ALA A 96 32.60 -2.73 -0.15
C ALA A 96 31.60 -1.57 -0.06
N TYR A 97 31.05 -1.12 -1.20
CA TYR A 97 30.02 -0.09 -1.25
C TYR A 97 28.77 -0.48 -0.44
N LEU A 98 28.24 -1.69 -0.63
CA LEU A 98 27.07 -2.16 0.13
C LEU A 98 27.32 -2.21 1.64
N ALA A 99 28.50 -2.70 2.04
CA ALA A 99 28.90 -2.75 3.46
C ALA A 99 28.97 -1.35 4.10
N GLU A 100 29.48 -0.34 3.38
CA GLU A 100 29.51 1.06 3.84
C GLU A 100 28.11 1.65 4.08
N HIS A 101 27.10 1.15 3.35
CA HIS A 101 25.71 1.58 3.48
C HIS A 101 24.88 0.70 4.41
N GLY A 102 25.49 -0.32 5.03
CA GLY A 102 24.79 -1.26 5.92
C GLY A 102 23.82 -2.18 5.18
N VAL A 103 23.99 -2.33 3.86
CA VAL A 103 23.11 -3.12 3.00
C VAL A 103 23.69 -4.52 2.86
N ASN A 104 22.88 -5.53 3.15
CA ASN A 104 23.27 -6.89 2.87
C ASN A 104 23.14 -7.15 1.37
N PRO A 105 24.20 -7.61 0.66
CA PRO A 105 24.08 -8.05 -0.73
C PRO A 105 23.05 -9.18 -0.89
N GLY A 106 22.66 -9.85 0.20
CA GLY A 106 21.61 -10.87 0.20
C GLY A 106 21.96 -11.99 -0.77
N LYS A 107 20.97 -12.40 -1.58
CA LYS A 107 21.17 -13.39 -2.65
C LYS A 107 21.50 -12.78 -4.01
N SER A 108 21.69 -11.47 -4.12
CA SER A 108 21.96 -10.80 -5.41
C SER A 108 23.24 -11.30 -6.08
N GLU A 109 24.32 -11.54 -5.32
CA GLU A 109 25.55 -12.11 -5.89
C GLU A 109 25.32 -13.52 -6.47
N ALA A 110 24.51 -14.35 -5.82
CA ALA A 110 24.16 -15.67 -6.33
C ALA A 110 23.27 -15.57 -7.58
N MET A 111 22.33 -14.63 -7.60
CA MET A 111 21.49 -14.34 -8.78
C MET A 111 22.34 -13.92 -9.99
N ALA A 112 23.40 -13.13 -9.76
CA ALA A 112 24.28 -12.63 -10.83
C ALA A 112 25.01 -13.74 -11.58
N GLU A 113 25.30 -14.87 -10.92
CA GLU A 113 25.93 -16.03 -11.56
C GLU A 113 25.02 -16.72 -12.60
N HIS A 114 23.70 -16.52 -12.49
CA HIS A 114 22.71 -17.12 -13.40
C HIS A 114 22.25 -16.18 -14.52
N ALA A 115 22.48 -14.87 -14.39
CA ALA A 115 21.88 -13.86 -15.27
C ALA A 115 22.30 -14.00 -16.74
N ALA A 116 23.58 -14.20 -17.02
CA ALA A 116 24.09 -14.28 -18.40
C ALA A 116 23.54 -15.49 -19.17
N GLY A 117 23.50 -16.65 -18.52
CA GLY A 117 22.94 -17.88 -19.09
C GLY A 117 21.44 -17.74 -19.37
N PHE A 118 20.71 -17.18 -18.41
CA PHE A 118 19.27 -16.92 -18.54
C PHE A 118 18.97 -15.96 -19.69
N VAL A 119 19.64 -14.81 -19.76
CA VAL A 119 19.46 -13.81 -20.83
C VAL A 119 19.72 -14.43 -22.20
N THR A 120 20.80 -15.20 -22.36
CA THR A 120 21.14 -15.84 -23.64
C THR A 120 20.08 -16.86 -24.07
N ALA A 121 19.61 -17.69 -23.13
CA ALA A 121 18.57 -18.68 -23.40
C ALA A 121 17.26 -18.00 -23.80
N LEU A 122 16.83 -17.00 -23.03
CA LEU A 122 15.61 -16.25 -23.29
C LEU A 122 15.66 -15.49 -24.62
N ALA A 123 16.80 -14.87 -24.97
CA ALA A 123 16.96 -14.17 -26.24
C ALA A 123 16.75 -15.13 -27.43
N ARG A 124 17.25 -16.36 -27.36
CA ARG A 124 17.02 -17.39 -28.39
C ARG A 124 15.54 -17.77 -28.49
N GLU A 125 14.87 -17.90 -27.36
CA GLU A 125 13.44 -18.21 -27.34
C GLU A 125 12.61 -17.10 -27.99
N ILE A 126 12.82 -15.84 -27.60
CA ILE A 126 12.07 -14.71 -28.16
C ILE A 126 12.36 -14.56 -29.65
N VAL A 127 13.63 -14.67 -30.09
CA VAL A 127 13.98 -14.61 -31.51
C VAL A 127 13.35 -15.76 -32.30
N ALA A 128 13.21 -16.96 -31.73
CA ALA A 128 12.59 -18.11 -32.38
C ALA A 128 11.07 -17.92 -32.64
N GLU A 129 10.44 -16.93 -32.02
CA GLU A 129 9.05 -16.53 -32.30
C GLU A 129 8.95 -15.62 -33.55
N GLU A 130 10.10 -15.27 -34.14
CA GLU A 130 10.27 -14.40 -35.30
C GLU A 130 9.57 -13.03 -35.14
N PRO A 131 9.90 -12.27 -34.07
CA PRO A 131 9.33 -10.93 -33.90
C PRO A 131 9.89 -9.97 -34.94
N ASP A 132 9.02 -9.12 -35.48
CA ASP A 132 9.41 -8.04 -36.39
C ASP A 132 9.96 -6.82 -35.62
N VAL A 133 9.67 -6.73 -34.32
CA VAL A 133 10.17 -5.69 -33.41
C VAL A 133 10.05 -6.16 -31.96
N ILE A 134 11.03 -5.78 -31.13
CA ILE A 134 11.00 -6.05 -29.69
C ILE A 134 11.04 -4.71 -28.93
N GLY A 135 10.02 -4.50 -28.10
CA GLY A 135 9.86 -3.32 -27.25
C GLY A 135 10.09 -3.64 -25.77
N PHE A 136 10.83 -2.80 -25.06
CA PHE A 136 11.09 -2.93 -23.63
C PHE A 136 10.51 -1.74 -22.86
N SER A 137 9.78 -2.04 -21.78
CA SER A 137 9.44 -1.03 -20.76
C SER A 137 10.51 -1.05 -19.68
N SER A 138 11.18 0.09 -19.46
CA SER A 138 12.31 0.25 -18.55
C SER A 138 12.06 1.37 -17.55
N THR A 139 11.83 1.00 -16.27
CA THR A 139 11.73 1.92 -15.13
C THR A 139 12.64 1.44 -14.00
N PHE A 140 13.31 2.36 -13.31
CA PHE A 140 14.28 2.05 -12.24
C PHE A 140 15.30 0.99 -12.67
N GLN A 141 15.39 -0.14 -11.98
CA GLN A 141 16.39 -1.20 -12.21
C GLN A 141 16.04 -2.16 -13.37
N GLN A 142 15.04 -1.85 -14.18
CA GLN A 142 14.77 -2.60 -15.41
C GLN A 142 15.76 -2.29 -16.54
N ASN A 143 16.66 -1.32 -16.35
CA ASN A 143 17.49 -0.80 -17.43
C ASN A 143 18.56 -1.78 -17.89
N VAL A 144 19.46 -2.21 -17.00
CA VAL A 144 20.53 -3.14 -17.36
C VAL A 144 20.00 -4.51 -17.80
N PRO A 145 18.97 -5.09 -17.15
CA PRO A 145 18.32 -6.29 -17.67
C PRO A 145 17.82 -6.12 -19.12
N SER A 146 17.15 -4.99 -19.42
CA SER A 146 16.67 -4.69 -20.78
C SER A 146 17.82 -4.51 -21.78
N LEU A 147 18.90 -3.82 -21.39
CA LEU A 147 20.09 -3.63 -22.22
C LEU A 147 20.81 -4.97 -22.50
N ALA A 148 20.95 -5.82 -21.48
CA ALA A 148 21.57 -7.14 -21.64
C ALA A 148 20.75 -8.02 -22.61
N MET A 149 19.42 -7.98 -22.49
CA MET A 149 18.51 -8.71 -23.38
C MET A 149 18.54 -8.15 -24.81
N ALA A 150 18.47 -6.84 -24.99
CA ALA A 150 18.58 -6.19 -26.29
C ALA A 150 19.89 -6.54 -27.01
N LYS A 151 21.01 -6.50 -26.28
CA LYS A 151 22.32 -6.89 -26.81
C LYS A 151 22.33 -8.37 -27.23
N ALA A 152 21.87 -9.27 -26.38
CA ALA A 152 21.82 -10.70 -26.68
C ALA A 152 20.92 -11.02 -27.90
N VAL A 153 19.81 -10.30 -28.06
CA VAL A 153 18.97 -10.40 -29.25
C VAL A 153 19.74 -9.95 -30.50
N LYS A 154 20.39 -8.78 -30.47
CA LYS A 154 21.17 -8.27 -31.61
C LYS A 154 22.35 -9.17 -32.00
N GLU A 155 22.92 -9.91 -31.07
CA GLU A 155 23.95 -10.92 -31.33
C GLU A 155 23.40 -12.14 -32.12
N ILE A 156 22.11 -12.46 -31.97
CA ILE A 156 21.45 -13.59 -32.64
C ILE A 156 20.79 -13.14 -33.95
N ALA A 157 20.08 -12.01 -33.92
CA ALA A 157 19.27 -11.46 -35.00
C ALA A 157 19.45 -9.93 -35.06
N PRO A 158 20.55 -9.44 -35.70
CA PRO A 158 20.93 -8.02 -35.68
C PRO A 158 19.91 -7.09 -36.35
N ASP A 159 19.09 -7.62 -37.26
CA ASP A 159 18.14 -6.85 -38.06
C ASP A 159 16.83 -6.56 -37.32
N ILE A 160 16.55 -7.24 -36.19
CA ILE A 160 15.31 -7.00 -35.42
C ILE A 160 15.41 -5.64 -34.74
N PRO A 161 14.50 -4.68 -35.03
CA PRO A 161 14.44 -3.39 -34.34
C PRO A 161 14.18 -3.55 -32.83
N ILE A 162 14.92 -2.79 -32.05
CA ILE A 162 14.80 -2.70 -30.59
C ILE A 162 14.30 -1.31 -30.22
N LEU A 163 13.17 -1.27 -29.51
CA LEU A 163 12.57 -0.08 -28.94
C LEU A 163 12.65 -0.12 -27.42
N LEU A 164 13.12 0.96 -26.78
CA LEU A 164 13.02 1.15 -25.34
C LEU A 164 12.07 2.32 -25.02
N GLY A 165 11.33 2.21 -23.92
CA GLY A 165 10.52 3.28 -23.35
C GLY A 165 10.39 3.12 -21.83
N GLY A 166 9.67 4.03 -21.17
CA GLY A 166 9.49 4.05 -19.71
C GLY A 166 10.39 5.07 -19.00
N GLY A 167 10.34 5.12 -17.67
CA GLY A 167 10.96 6.22 -16.89
C GLY A 167 12.48 6.38 -17.06
N ASN A 168 13.19 5.32 -17.46
CA ASN A 168 14.62 5.40 -17.77
C ASN A 168 14.93 6.06 -19.13
N CYS A 169 13.91 6.37 -19.93
CA CYS A 169 14.00 6.94 -21.27
C CYS A 169 13.57 8.42 -21.31
N ASP A 170 13.21 9.00 -20.17
CA ASP A 170 12.66 10.35 -20.10
C ASP A 170 13.73 11.43 -20.36
N ALA A 171 13.33 12.43 -21.14
CA ALA A 171 14.08 13.64 -21.46
C ALA A 171 15.57 13.35 -21.80
N PRO A 172 16.62 13.95 -21.17
CA PRO A 172 17.99 13.73 -21.64
C PRO A 172 18.48 12.28 -21.46
N MET A 173 17.81 11.46 -20.65
CA MET A 173 18.20 10.07 -20.42
C MET A 173 17.97 9.19 -21.65
N GLY A 174 16.90 9.41 -22.40
CA GLY A 174 16.60 8.64 -23.62
C GLY A 174 17.68 8.72 -24.69
N PRO A 175 18.07 9.92 -25.16
CA PRO A 175 19.16 10.10 -26.10
C PRO A 175 20.51 9.62 -25.54
N ALA A 176 20.77 9.79 -24.24
CA ALA A 176 21.98 9.29 -23.60
C ALA A 176 22.05 7.76 -23.60
N LEU A 177 20.93 7.10 -23.33
CA LEU A 177 20.81 5.64 -23.39
C LEU A 177 21.13 5.15 -24.80
N GLN A 178 20.46 5.71 -25.81
CA GLN A 178 20.63 5.32 -27.20
C GLN A 178 22.08 5.54 -27.69
N ARG A 179 22.68 6.69 -27.36
CA ARG A 179 24.07 7.01 -27.72
C ARG A 179 25.10 6.05 -27.09
N ASN A 180 24.90 5.65 -25.83
CA ASN A 180 25.85 4.80 -25.11
C ASN A 180 25.65 3.29 -25.38
N PHE A 181 24.49 2.89 -25.92
CA PHE A 181 24.14 1.50 -26.19
C PHE A 181 23.62 1.34 -27.62
N PRO A 182 24.50 1.27 -28.64
CA PRO A 182 24.12 1.33 -30.05
C PRO A 182 23.33 0.11 -30.57
N PHE A 183 23.17 -0.94 -29.76
CA PHE A 183 22.27 -2.05 -30.03
C PHE A 183 20.80 -1.74 -29.69
N VAL A 184 20.52 -0.55 -29.15
CA VAL A 184 19.18 0.02 -28.99
C VAL A 184 18.92 0.96 -30.17
N ASP A 185 18.01 0.58 -31.06
CA ASP A 185 17.77 1.32 -32.30
C ASP A 185 16.90 2.57 -32.05
N TYR A 186 15.90 2.44 -31.19
CA TYR A 186 14.87 3.44 -30.95
C TYR A 186 14.60 3.62 -29.45
N VAL A 187 14.37 4.87 -29.03
CA VAL A 187 13.94 5.19 -27.66
C VAL A 187 12.76 6.17 -27.72
N ILE A 188 11.64 5.84 -27.07
CA ILE A 188 10.51 6.76 -26.89
C ILE A 188 10.62 7.41 -25.51
N SER A 189 10.56 8.74 -25.50
CA SER A 189 10.56 9.54 -24.28
C SER A 189 9.13 9.97 -23.90
N GLY A 190 8.73 9.78 -22.64
CA GLY A 190 7.43 10.18 -22.12
C GLY A 190 6.28 9.21 -22.39
N GLU A 191 5.06 9.75 -22.46
CA GLU A 191 3.81 8.99 -22.64
C GLU A 191 3.79 8.35 -24.04
N ALA A 192 3.90 7.02 -24.08
CA ALA A 192 4.15 6.29 -25.31
C ALA A 192 2.89 5.96 -26.13
N GLU A 193 1.67 6.13 -25.60
CA GLU A 193 0.46 5.60 -26.24
C GLU A 193 0.24 6.08 -27.68
N GLN A 194 0.54 7.35 -27.96
CA GLN A 194 0.48 7.90 -29.32
C GLN A 194 1.77 7.58 -30.10
N SER A 195 2.93 7.91 -29.55
CA SER A 195 4.23 7.74 -30.20
C SER A 195 4.53 6.30 -30.59
N TYR A 196 4.03 5.33 -29.83
CA TYR A 196 4.16 3.90 -30.12
C TYR A 196 3.33 3.50 -31.35
N VAL A 197 2.12 4.02 -31.49
CA VAL A 197 1.30 3.78 -32.68
C VAL A 197 1.93 4.43 -33.92
N GLU A 198 2.45 5.65 -33.77
CA GLU A 198 3.22 6.34 -34.81
C GLU A 198 4.49 5.55 -35.19
N PHE A 199 5.18 4.96 -34.22
CA PHE A 199 6.34 4.11 -34.47
C PHE A 199 5.95 2.82 -35.21
N ILE A 200 4.84 2.18 -34.86
CA ILE A 200 4.32 1.03 -35.64
C ILE A 200 3.99 1.46 -37.08
N ASP A 201 3.38 2.63 -37.28
CA ASP A 201 3.14 3.17 -38.62
C ASP A 201 4.41 3.43 -39.39
N HIS A 202 5.47 3.87 -38.71
CA HIS A 202 6.78 4.01 -39.31
C HIS A 202 7.33 2.68 -39.82
N LEU A 203 7.27 1.63 -38.99
CA LEU A 203 7.69 0.28 -39.39
C LEU A 203 6.83 -0.28 -40.55
N ASP A 204 5.55 0.07 -40.61
CA ASP A 204 4.64 -0.25 -41.72
C ASP A 204 4.88 0.60 -42.98
N GLY A 205 5.81 1.58 -42.94
CA GLY A 205 6.09 2.50 -44.04
C GLY A 205 5.00 3.55 -44.29
N ARG A 206 4.11 3.79 -43.32
CA ARG A 206 3.01 4.76 -43.38
C ARG A 206 3.37 6.13 -42.82
N LEU A 207 4.41 6.21 -41.98
CA LEU A 207 4.88 7.43 -41.36
C LEU A 207 6.41 7.56 -41.50
N PRO A 208 6.94 8.73 -41.87
CA PRO A 208 8.38 8.99 -41.78
C PRO A 208 8.86 8.90 -40.32
N VAL A 209 10.09 8.43 -40.11
CA VAL A 209 10.65 8.29 -38.75
C VAL A 209 10.75 9.65 -38.06
N GLU A 210 10.97 10.72 -38.82
CA GLU A 210 11.08 12.11 -38.37
C GLU A 210 9.77 12.66 -37.78
N GLU A 211 8.63 12.02 -38.10
CA GLU A 211 7.30 12.43 -37.64
C GLU A 211 6.83 11.64 -36.40
N VAL A 212 7.59 10.64 -35.94
CA VAL A 212 7.28 9.90 -34.70
C VAL A 212 7.65 10.76 -33.50
N HIS A 213 6.66 11.17 -32.70
CA HIS A 213 6.88 12.11 -31.61
C HIS A 213 7.74 11.53 -30.48
N GLY A 214 8.69 12.32 -29.96
CA GLY A 214 9.52 11.95 -28.81
C GLY A 214 10.48 10.78 -29.05
N LEU A 215 10.68 10.39 -30.31
CA LEU A 215 11.56 9.29 -30.71
C LEU A 215 13.02 9.75 -30.81
N SER A 216 13.91 9.09 -30.11
CA SER A 216 15.36 9.14 -30.35
C SER A 216 15.79 7.96 -31.23
N TRP A 217 16.55 8.24 -32.28
CA TRP A 217 16.96 7.26 -33.30
C TRP A 217 18.26 7.71 -34.00
N THR A 218 18.90 6.80 -34.75
CA THR A 218 20.14 7.10 -35.48
C THR A 218 19.89 7.13 -36.99
N THR A 219 20.37 8.17 -37.67
CA THR A 219 20.27 8.28 -39.12
C THR A 219 21.14 7.23 -39.82
N LYS A 220 20.93 7.04 -41.13
CA LYS A 220 21.81 6.19 -41.95
C LYS A 220 23.27 6.66 -41.97
N ASP A 221 23.49 7.96 -41.74
CA ASP A 221 24.81 8.58 -41.69
C ASP A 221 25.47 8.45 -40.29
N GLY A 222 24.74 7.90 -39.31
CA GLY A 222 25.22 7.66 -37.94
C GLY A 222 24.93 8.81 -36.97
N ASP A 223 24.15 9.81 -37.36
CA ASP A 223 23.82 10.94 -36.50
C ASP A 223 22.69 10.59 -35.53
N ALA A 224 22.86 10.91 -34.24
CA ALA A 224 21.80 10.77 -33.25
C ALA A 224 20.78 11.90 -33.39
N VAL A 225 19.51 11.54 -33.55
CA VAL A 225 18.38 12.46 -33.72
C VAL A 225 17.37 12.23 -32.60
N THR A 226 16.73 13.30 -32.13
CA THR A 226 15.58 13.20 -31.21
C THR A 226 14.48 14.09 -31.73
N ASN A 227 13.36 13.48 -32.06
CA ASN A 227 12.18 14.17 -32.54
C ASN A 227 11.48 14.93 -31.38
N PRO A 228 10.79 16.04 -31.67
CA PRO A 228 10.08 16.78 -30.64
C PRO A 228 8.98 15.93 -29.97
N PRO A 229 8.68 16.17 -28.68
CA PRO A 229 7.61 15.45 -27.99
C PRO A 229 6.24 15.82 -28.56
N GLY A 230 5.29 14.88 -28.48
CA GLY A 230 3.93 15.02 -28.96
C GLY A 230 3.01 15.71 -27.95
N PRO A 231 1.75 15.98 -28.33
CA PRO A 231 0.75 16.48 -27.40
C PRO A 231 0.39 15.41 -26.37
N LEU A 232 0.14 15.84 -25.12
CA LEU A 232 -0.27 14.91 -24.07
C LEU A 232 -1.73 14.46 -24.28
N LEU A 233 -1.97 13.14 -24.24
CA LEU A 233 -3.30 12.53 -24.45
C LEU A 233 -4.23 12.69 -23.25
N ALA A 234 -5.42 13.26 -23.41
CA ALA A 234 -6.35 13.36 -22.29
C ALA A 234 -6.59 11.99 -21.64
N MET A 235 -6.69 11.92 -20.31
CA MET A 235 -6.85 10.65 -19.60
C MET A 235 -8.08 9.86 -20.06
N ARG A 236 -9.11 10.51 -20.60
CA ARG A 236 -10.27 9.79 -21.17
C ARG A 236 -9.93 8.91 -22.38
N ASP A 237 -8.86 9.25 -23.10
CA ASP A 237 -8.41 8.59 -24.33
C ASP A 237 -7.37 7.50 -24.04
N VAL A 238 -6.80 7.46 -22.83
CA VAL A 238 -5.97 6.34 -22.35
C VAL A 238 -6.87 5.12 -22.08
N PRO A 239 -6.64 3.95 -22.68
CA PRO A 239 -7.50 2.79 -22.53
C PRO A 239 -7.42 2.16 -21.13
N CYS A 240 -8.42 1.34 -20.78
CA CYS A 240 -8.25 0.38 -19.69
C CYS A 240 -7.19 -0.66 -20.11
N PRO A 241 -6.21 -0.99 -19.26
CA PRO A 241 -5.20 -1.99 -19.59
C PRO A 241 -5.79 -3.40 -19.67
N ASP A 242 -5.16 -4.27 -20.47
CA ASP A 242 -5.41 -5.72 -20.45
C ASP A 242 -4.30 -6.44 -19.67
N PHE A 243 -4.68 -7.22 -18.65
CA PHE A 243 -3.76 -8.00 -17.81
C PHE A 243 -3.95 -9.52 -17.92
N ASP A 244 -4.75 -10.00 -18.87
CA ASP A 244 -5.08 -11.43 -18.99
C ASP A 244 -3.85 -12.31 -19.15
N SER A 245 -2.90 -11.86 -19.99
CA SER A 245 -1.67 -12.60 -20.28
C SER A 245 -0.83 -12.78 -19.01
N TYR A 246 -0.66 -11.71 -18.22
CA TYR A 246 0.07 -11.77 -16.94
C TYR A 246 -0.60 -12.72 -15.95
N PHE A 247 -1.91 -12.59 -15.71
CA PHE A 247 -2.59 -13.44 -14.74
C PHE A 247 -2.66 -14.91 -15.19
N SER A 248 -2.77 -15.17 -16.50
CA SER A 248 -2.66 -16.52 -17.07
C SER A 248 -1.28 -17.12 -16.85
N GLU A 249 -0.20 -16.35 -17.03
CA GLU A 249 1.17 -16.81 -16.77
C GLU A 249 1.42 -17.03 -15.28
N LEU A 250 1.04 -16.08 -14.43
CA LEU A 250 1.18 -16.21 -12.99
C LEU A 250 0.45 -17.46 -12.47
N LYS A 251 -0.78 -17.74 -12.92
CA LYS A 251 -1.52 -18.94 -12.50
C LYS A 251 -0.83 -20.26 -12.87
N LYS A 252 -0.03 -20.27 -13.94
CA LYS A 252 0.73 -21.45 -14.40
C LYS A 252 2.12 -21.53 -13.76
N SER A 253 2.57 -20.45 -13.15
CA SER A 253 3.90 -20.33 -12.56
C SER A 253 4.07 -21.23 -11.34
N PRO A 254 5.21 -21.94 -11.21
CA PRO A 254 5.53 -22.69 -9.99
C PRO A 254 5.76 -21.78 -8.77
N VAL A 255 6.02 -20.47 -8.97
CA VAL A 255 6.19 -19.52 -7.87
C VAL A 255 4.88 -18.81 -7.47
N SER A 256 3.76 -19.14 -8.10
CA SER A 256 2.46 -18.51 -7.85
C SER A 256 2.01 -18.56 -6.39
N SER A 257 2.38 -19.60 -5.64
CA SER A 257 2.03 -19.73 -4.22
C SER A 257 2.71 -18.70 -3.31
N PHE A 258 3.77 -18.04 -3.78
CA PHE A 258 4.47 -16.98 -3.06
C PHE A 258 3.93 -15.59 -3.40
N VAL A 259 3.17 -15.48 -4.49
CA VAL A 259 2.76 -14.19 -5.05
C VAL A 259 1.30 -13.95 -4.73
N LYS A 260 1.03 -12.85 -4.00
CA LYS A 260 -0.33 -12.35 -3.84
C LYS A 260 -0.63 -11.30 -4.92
N PRO A 261 -1.40 -11.63 -5.98
CA PRO A 261 -1.66 -10.71 -7.07
C PRO A 261 -2.45 -9.48 -6.63
N THR A 262 -2.12 -8.32 -7.22
CA THR A 262 -2.77 -7.02 -7.00
C THR A 262 -3.01 -6.33 -8.33
N LEU A 263 -4.12 -5.60 -8.47
CA LEU A 263 -4.42 -4.83 -9.69
C LEU A 263 -3.73 -3.47 -9.67
N LEU A 264 -3.11 -3.09 -10.79
CA LEU A 264 -2.68 -1.71 -11.01
C LEU A 264 -3.81 -0.90 -11.63
N TYR A 265 -4.00 0.32 -11.15
CA TYR A 265 -5.05 1.22 -11.61
C TYR A 265 -4.49 2.63 -11.80
N GLU A 266 -4.84 3.29 -12.90
CA GLU A 266 -4.41 4.66 -13.22
C GLU A 266 -5.61 5.53 -13.57
N ALA A 267 -5.94 6.49 -12.71
CA ALA A 267 -7.03 7.43 -12.90
C ALA A 267 -6.56 8.85 -13.24
N ALA A 268 -5.30 9.17 -13.02
CA ALA A 268 -4.73 10.49 -13.28
C ALA A 268 -3.21 10.43 -13.54
N ARG A 269 -2.71 11.44 -14.25
CA ARG A 269 -1.27 11.70 -14.48
C ARG A 269 -0.91 13.14 -14.11
N GLY A 270 0.36 13.37 -13.82
CA GLY A 270 0.89 14.66 -13.32
C GLY A 270 0.56 14.90 -11.85
N CYS A 271 0.73 16.13 -11.36
CA CYS A 271 0.42 16.49 -9.98
C CYS A 271 -0.17 17.90 -9.87
N TRP A 272 -1.43 18.01 -9.42
CA TRP A 272 -2.12 19.32 -9.33
C TRP A 272 -1.44 20.29 -8.36
N TRP A 273 -0.70 19.76 -7.38
CA TRP A 273 0.13 20.57 -6.49
C TRP A 273 1.41 20.98 -7.23
N GLY A 274 2.12 20.01 -7.81
CA GLY A 274 3.38 20.24 -8.50
C GLY A 274 3.28 21.24 -9.65
N GLU A 275 2.14 21.29 -10.34
CA GLU A 275 1.87 22.22 -11.45
C GLU A 275 1.92 23.70 -10.99
N LYS A 276 1.65 23.96 -9.71
CA LYS A 276 1.63 25.31 -9.12
C LYS A 276 2.81 25.56 -8.16
N HIS A 277 3.15 24.53 -7.39
CA HIS A 277 4.10 24.54 -6.29
C HIS A 277 4.87 23.21 -6.32
N THR A 278 5.90 23.12 -7.16
CA THR A 278 6.71 21.90 -7.27
C THR A 278 7.51 21.69 -5.99
N CYS A 279 7.24 20.60 -5.26
CA CYS A 279 8.00 20.23 -4.08
C CYS A 279 9.49 20.17 -4.43
N THR A 280 10.34 20.79 -3.61
CA THR A 280 11.73 21.09 -4.00
C THR A 280 12.60 19.87 -4.27
N PHE A 281 12.21 18.70 -3.73
CA PHE A 281 12.90 17.42 -3.87
C PHE A 281 12.29 16.47 -4.92
N CYS A 282 11.08 16.73 -5.43
CA CYS A 282 10.35 15.77 -6.24
C CYS A 282 10.89 15.71 -7.66
N GLY A 283 11.51 14.59 -8.06
CA GLY A 283 12.01 14.36 -9.43
C GLY A 283 11.01 13.70 -10.39
N LEU A 284 9.76 13.48 -9.96
CA LEU A 284 8.76 12.80 -10.78
C LEU A 284 8.24 13.67 -11.94
N ASN A 285 7.79 13.03 -13.01
CA ASN A 285 7.23 13.63 -14.23
C ASN A 285 8.18 14.63 -14.93
N GLY A 286 9.39 14.18 -15.27
CA GLY A 286 10.44 15.03 -15.82
C GLY A 286 10.08 15.81 -17.10
N LEU A 287 9.14 15.31 -17.90
CA LEU A 287 8.67 16.00 -19.11
C LEU A 287 7.53 17.00 -18.87
N THR A 288 6.61 16.71 -17.94
CA THR A 288 5.43 17.55 -17.73
C THR A 288 4.80 17.33 -16.36
N MET A 289 4.47 18.43 -15.67
CA MET A 289 3.76 18.36 -14.40
C MET A 289 2.24 18.54 -14.53
N LYS A 290 1.74 18.69 -15.76
CA LYS A 290 0.33 19.00 -16.03
C LYS A 290 -0.58 17.91 -15.48
N PHE A 291 -1.46 18.28 -14.57
CA PHE A 291 -2.40 17.34 -13.97
C PHE A 291 -3.61 17.08 -14.86
N ARG A 292 -3.93 15.81 -15.06
CA ARG A 292 -5.10 15.37 -15.84
C ARG A 292 -5.67 14.12 -15.21
N SER A 293 -6.98 14.12 -15.00
CA SER A 293 -7.72 12.99 -14.45
C SER A 293 -8.76 12.48 -15.43
N ARG A 294 -9.15 11.24 -15.22
CA ARG A 294 -10.19 10.54 -15.98
C ARG A 294 -11.57 11.03 -15.51
N PRO A 295 -12.58 11.09 -16.39
CA PRO A 295 -13.95 11.32 -15.95
C PRO A 295 -14.39 10.28 -14.90
N PRO A 296 -15.07 10.67 -13.80
CA PRO A 296 -15.41 9.77 -12.69
C PRO A 296 -16.14 8.49 -13.12
N GLU A 297 -17.07 8.58 -14.07
CA GLU A 297 -17.84 7.44 -14.57
C GLU A 297 -16.97 6.44 -15.33
N GLN A 298 -15.95 6.94 -16.05
CA GLN A 298 -14.98 6.10 -16.74
C GLN A 298 -13.97 5.50 -15.77
N ALA A 299 -13.51 6.27 -14.78
CA ALA A 299 -12.67 5.80 -13.69
C ALA A 299 -13.32 4.59 -12.97
N ARG A 300 -14.57 4.76 -12.52
CA ARG A 300 -15.36 3.67 -11.91
C ARG A 300 -15.48 2.46 -12.84
N ARG A 301 -15.84 2.68 -14.11
CA ARG A 301 -16.01 1.59 -15.07
C ARG A 301 -14.73 0.80 -15.30
N HIS A 302 -13.58 1.46 -15.52
CA HIS A 302 -12.30 0.77 -15.72
C HIS A 302 -11.92 -0.05 -14.48
N LEU A 303 -12.14 0.50 -13.28
CA LEU A 303 -11.93 -0.24 -12.05
C LEU A 303 -12.80 -1.50 -11.99
N GLU A 304 -14.11 -1.36 -12.21
CA GLU A 304 -15.05 -2.49 -12.18
C GLU A 304 -14.71 -3.54 -13.23
N GLU A 305 -14.33 -3.13 -14.45
CA GLU A 305 -13.88 -4.03 -15.52
C GLU A 305 -12.67 -4.86 -15.07
N LEU A 306 -11.66 -4.25 -14.45
CA LEU A 306 -10.47 -4.96 -13.95
C LEU A 306 -10.79 -5.90 -12.79
N VAL A 307 -11.57 -5.42 -11.80
CA VAL A 307 -11.96 -6.20 -10.63
C VAL A 307 -12.84 -7.38 -11.03
N GLU A 308 -13.81 -7.16 -11.91
CA GLU A 308 -14.67 -8.21 -12.44
C GLU A 308 -13.81 -9.22 -13.21
N ARG A 309 -13.05 -8.79 -14.22
CA ARG A 309 -12.30 -9.71 -15.09
C ARG A 309 -11.31 -10.60 -14.33
N HIS A 310 -10.64 -10.06 -13.32
CA HIS A 310 -9.55 -10.78 -12.63
C HIS A 310 -9.92 -11.31 -11.24
N ARG A 311 -11.11 -11.00 -10.72
CA ARG A 311 -11.60 -11.42 -9.39
C ARG A 311 -10.70 -10.99 -8.23
N ILE A 312 -9.96 -9.89 -8.40
CA ILE A 312 -9.03 -9.33 -7.41
C ILE A 312 -9.62 -8.05 -6.83
N LEU A 313 -9.61 -7.94 -5.50
CA LEU A 313 -10.17 -6.79 -4.76
C LEU A 313 -9.10 -5.90 -4.14
N ASP A 314 -7.82 -6.28 -4.22
CA ASP A 314 -6.69 -5.46 -3.78
C ASP A 314 -6.16 -4.67 -4.98
N ILE A 315 -6.17 -3.34 -4.88
CA ILE A 315 -5.85 -2.40 -5.96
C ILE A 315 -4.80 -1.40 -5.50
N VAL A 316 -3.82 -1.13 -6.36
CA VAL A 316 -2.81 -0.08 -6.20
C VAL A 316 -3.03 0.97 -7.28
N ALA A 317 -3.44 2.16 -6.85
CA ALA A 317 -3.43 3.31 -7.74
C ALA A 317 -2.00 3.78 -7.96
N VAL A 318 -1.59 3.95 -9.22
CA VAL A 318 -0.25 4.41 -9.60
C VAL A 318 -0.19 5.93 -9.88
N ASP A 319 -1.29 6.62 -9.62
CA ASP A 319 -1.38 8.08 -9.70
C ASP A 319 -0.43 8.73 -8.68
N ASN A 320 0.35 9.73 -9.10
CA ASN A 320 1.21 10.49 -8.18
C ASN A 320 0.44 11.29 -7.12
N ILE A 321 -0.85 11.56 -7.36
CA ILE A 321 -1.73 12.28 -6.43
C ILE A 321 -3.20 12.06 -6.79
N LEU A 322 -4.04 11.82 -5.77
CA LEU A 322 -5.50 11.79 -5.92
C LEU A 322 -6.07 13.11 -6.45
N ASP A 323 -7.00 13.02 -7.41
CA ASP A 323 -7.83 14.16 -7.82
C ASP A 323 -8.78 14.57 -6.67
N MET A 324 -8.67 15.81 -6.21
CA MET A 324 -9.52 16.34 -5.15
C MET A 324 -11.01 16.41 -5.54
N ASP A 325 -11.35 16.42 -6.83
CA ASP A 325 -12.74 16.33 -7.26
C ASP A 325 -13.35 14.95 -7.01
N TYR A 326 -12.55 13.88 -7.03
CA TYR A 326 -13.02 12.51 -6.77
C TYR A 326 -13.61 12.32 -5.38
N LEU A 327 -13.22 13.13 -4.39
CA LEU A 327 -13.87 13.14 -3.05
C LEU A 327 -15.37 13.41 -3.12
N ARG A 328 -15.84 14.14 -4.15
CA ARG A 328 -17.26 14.47 -4.36
C ARG A 328 -17.90 13.70 -5.52
N THR A 329 -17.10 13.13 -6.41
CA THR A 329 -17.59 12.51 -7.65
C THR A 329 -17.39 11.00 -7.67
N LEU A 330 -16.15 10.50 -7.69
CA LEU A 330 -15.85 9.07 -7.80
C LEU A 330 -16.10 8.31 -6.49
N LEU A 331 -15.60 8.80 -5.36
CA LEU A 331 -15.66 8.05 -4.09
C LEU A 331 -17.09 7.71 -3.63
N PRO A 332 -18.08 8.63 -3.73
CA PRO A 332 -19.47 8.28 -3.42
C PRO A 332 -20.03 7.18 -4.33
N GLN A 333 -19.58 7.09 -5.59
CA GLN A 333 -20.00 6.03 -6.50
C GLN A 333 -19.40 4.67 -6.10
N LEU A 334 -18.14 4.66 -5.65
CA LEU A 334 -17.48 3.46 -5.15
C LEU A 334 -18.13 2.96 -3.86
N GLU A 335 -18.43 3.87 -2.91
CA GLU A 335 -19.19 3.53 -1.70
C GLU A 335 -20.56 2.93 -2.05
N ALA A 336 -21.30 3.57 -2.98
CA ALA A 336 -22.62 3.10 -3.41
C ALA A 336 -22.60 1.75 -4.13
N SER A 337 -21.46 1.32 -4.69
CA SER A 337 -21.32 0.00 -5.31
C SER A 337 -21.43 -1.15 -4.30
N GLY A 338 -21.10 -0.89 -3.03
CA GLY A 338 -21.11 -1.89 -1.96
C GLY A 338 -20.03 -2.97 -2.08
N HIS A 339 -19.09 -2.83 -3.03
CA HIS A 339 -17.95 -3.72 -3.21
C HIS A 339 -16.88 -3.48 -2.13
N ASP A 340 -16.29 -4.56 -1.61
CA ASP A 340 -15.24 -4.55 -0.59
C ASP A 340 -13.84 -4.45 -1.23
N VAL A 341 -13.65 -3.42 -2.04
CA VAL A 341 -12.35 -3.10 -2.66
C VAL A 341 -11.41 -2.50 -1.62
N ASN A 342 -10.14 -2.90 -1.68
CA ASN A 342 -9.05 -2.35 -0.88
C ASN A 342 -8.11 -1.56 -1.80
N PHE A 343 -8.10 -0.25 -1.63
CA PHE A 343 -7.25 0.65 -2.40
C PHE A 343 -6.08 1.17 -1.60
N TYR A 344 -4.91 1.14 -2.26
CA TYR A 344 -3.80 2.05 -1.99
C TYR A 344 -3.88 3.28 -2.91
N TYR A 345 -3.60 4.47 -2.38
CA TYR A 345 -3.53 5.71 -3.15
C TYR A 345 -2.53 6.72 -2.57
N GLU A 346 -1.77 7.40 -3.42
CA GLU A 346 -0.98 8.57 -3.00
C GLU A 346 -1.85 9.83 -2.85
N VAL A 347 -1.69 10.53 -1.72
CA VAL A 347 -2.48 11.74 -1.44
C VAL A 347 -1.61 12.86 -0.90
N LYS A 348 -2.11 14.09 -1.02
CA LYS A 348 -1.54 15.21 -0.26
C LYS A 348 -2.10 15.19 1.16
N SER A 349 -1.27 15.55 2.14
CA SER A 349 -1.66 15.51 3.56
C SER A 349 -2.64 16.61 4.03
N ASN A 350 -3.25 17.37 3.11
CA ASN A 350 -4.17 18.46 3.44
C ASN A 350 -5.62 18.01 3.74
N LEU A 351 -5.90 16.71 3.67
CA LEU A 351 -7.24 16.14 3.90
C LEU A 351 -7.77 16.41 5.32
N GLY A 352 -9.07 16.71 5.41
CA GLY A 352 -9.81 16.84 6.66
C GLY A 352 -10.37 15.51 7.17
N GLU A 353 -10.97 15.53 8.37
CA GLU A 353 -11.61 14.34 8.97
C GLU A 353 -12.70 13.75 8.08
N GLU A 354 -13.54 14.60 7.48
CA GLU A 354 -14.61 14.18 6.58
C GLU A 354 -14.07 13.55 5.29
N ASP A 355 -12.95 14.06 4.77
CA ASP A 355 -12.32 13.51 3.57
C ASP A 355 -11.78 12.10 3.85
N VAL A 356 -11.14 11.89 5.00
CA VAL A 356 -10.64 10.56 5.41
C VAL A 356 -11.78 9.57 5.61
N ALA A 357 -12.91 10.00 6.18
CA ALA A 357 -14.10 9.16 6.29
C ALA A 357 -14.64 8.74 4.89
N LYS A 358 -14.65 9.66 3.92
CA LYS A 358 -15.03 9.35 2.52
C LYS A 358 -14.07 8.37 1.87
N LEU A 359 -12.76 8.52 2.09
CA LEU A 359 -11.74 7.57 1.64
C LEU A 359 -12.07 6.16 2.18
N ARG A 360 -12.26 6.05 3.49
CA ARG A 360 -12.56 4.77 4.16
C ARG A 360 -13.83 4.12 3.62
N ALA A 361 -14.90 4.90 3.42
CA ALA A 361 -16.19 4.42 2.94
C ALA A 361 -16.13 3.91 1.48
N ALA A 362 -15.27 4.51 0.66
CA ALA A 362 -15.05 4.12 -0.73
C ALA A 362 -14.04 2.96 -0.92
N GLY A 363 -13.50 2.40 0.17
CA GLY A 363 -12.50 1.32 0.11
C GLY A 363 -11.04 1.80 -0.01
N LEU A 364 -10.77 3.11 0.12
CA LEU A 364 -9.41 3.65 0.23
C LEU A 364 -8.94 3.53 1.68
N VAL A 365 -8.34 2.38 1.96
CA VAL A 365 -8.01 1.92 3.31
C VAL A 365 -6.51 1.93 3.58
N HIS A 366 -5.71 2.21 2.55
CA HIS A 366 -4.29 2.49 2.63
C HIS A 366 -4.00 3.75 1.80
N ILE A 367 -3.29 4.72 2.36
CA ILE A 367 -2.85 5.90 1.63
C ILE A 367 -1.39 6.20 1.91
N GLN A 368 -0.71 6.83 0.95
CA GLN A 368 0.59 7.45 1.15
C GLN A 368 0.43 8.96 1.17
N PRO A 369 0.23 9.58 2.35
CA PRO A 369 0.15 11.02 2.45
C PRO A 369 1.55 11.63 2.43
N GLY A 370 1.76 12.65 1.59
CA GLY A 370 3.00 13.42 1.59
C GLY A 370 3.19 14.28 2.87
N ILE A 371 3.45 13.64 4.01
CA ILE A 371 3.68 14.27 5.32
C ILE A 371 5.10 14.85 5.38
N GLU A 372 6.10 14.03 5.06
CA GLU A 372 7.55 14.31 4.98
C GLU A 372 8.25 14.85 6.23
N ASN A 373 7.61 15.71 7.03
CA ASN A 373 8.23 16.35 8.18
C ASN A 373 7.17 16.85 9.17
N LEU A 374 7.54 16.96 10.44
CA LEU A 374 6.70 17.49 11.52
C LEU A 374 7.14 18.88 12.00
N SER A 375 8.01 19.56 11.25
CA SER A 375 8.34 20.98 11.41
C SER A 375 7.73 21.82 10.31
N SER A 376 6.87 22.79 10.67
CA SER A 376 6.26 23.70 9.70
C SER A 376 7.28 24.57 8.97
N ASP A 377 8.45 24.83 9.55
CA ASP A 377 9.51 25.60 8.88
C ASP A 377 10.22 24.76 7.81
N VAL A 378 10.50 23.49 8.10
CA VAL A 378 11.08 22.58 7.10
C VAL A 378 10.08 22.30 5.96
N LEU A 379 8.79 22.14 6.26
CA LEU A 379 7.75 21.98 5.22
C LEU A 379 7.66 23.18 4.27
N LYS A 380 8.02 24.40 4.72
CA LYS A 380 8.15 25.58 3.85
C LYS A 380 9.36 25.46 2.93
N ILE A 381 10.51 24.97 3.43
CA ILE A 381 11.70 24.69 2.61
C ILE A 381 11.39 23.66 1.52
N MET A 382 10.57 22.65 1.85
CA MET A 382 10.13 21.63 0.90
C MET A 382 9.11 22.13 -0.14
N ASP A 383 8.56 23.33 0.02
CA ASP A 383 7.37 23.84 -0.68
C ASP A 383 6.20 22.83 -0.66
N LYS A 384 5.95 22.24 0.50
CA LYS A 384 4.92 21.19 0.63
C LYS A 384 3.52 21.77 0.79
N GLY A 385 3.38 23.04 1.14
CA GLY A 385 2.07 23.71 1.25
C GLY A 385 1.15 23.17 2.36
N VAL A 386 1.71 22.67 3.46
CA VAL A 386 1.01 22.19 4.66
C VAL A 386 1.77 22.58 5.92
N HIS A 387 1.06 22.66 7.04
CA HIS A 387 1.63 22.81 8.37
C HIS A 387 1.76 21.44 9.06
N ALA A 388 2.73 21.30 9.97
CA ALA A 388 2.91 20.07 10.74
C ALA A 388 1.66 19.68 11.54
N THR A 389 0.91 20.66 12.07
CA THR A 389 -0.35 20.41 12.78
C THR A 389 -1.45 19.84 11.87
N GLN A 390 -1.42 20.10 10.56
CA GLN A 390 -2.32 19.44 9.59
C GLN A 390 -1.92 17.98 9.37
N ASN A 391 -0.61 17.69 9.28
CA ASN A 391 -0.11 16.33 9.20
C ASN A 391 -0.53 15.52 10.45
N ILE A 392 -0.40 16.09 11.66
CA ILE A 392 -0.86 15.44 12.90
C ILE A 392 -2.37 15.21 12.90
N ARG A 393 -3.17 16.19 12.44
CA ARG A 393 -4.62 16.00 12.27
C ARG A 393 -4.93 14.83 11.34
N LEU A 394 -4.21 14.72 10.22
CA LEU A 394 -4.40 13.64 9.26
C LEU A 394 -4.10 12.28 9.89
N LEU A 395 -2.96 12.14 10.58
CA LEU A 395 -2.60 10.90 11.29
C LEU A 395 -3.69 10.48 12.27
N ARG A 396 -4.20 11.43 13.08
CA ARG A 396 -5.33 11.17 14.00
C ARG A 396 -6.59 10.74 13.25
N SER A 397 -6.92 11.41 12.16
CA SER A 397 -8.12 11.10 11.36
C SER A 397 -8.03 9.72 10.73
N CYS A 398 -6.86 9.31 10.26
CA CYS A 398 -6.63 7.99 9.68
C CYS A 398 -6.70 6.89 10.75
N GLU A 399 -6.10 7.11 11.92
CA GLU A 399 -6.23 6.24 13.10
C GLU A 399 -7.72 6.01 13.45
N GLU A 400 -8.52 7.08 13.60
CA GLU A 400 -9.95 6.98 13.96
C GLU A 400 -10.82 6.25 12.92
N ASN A 401 -10.39 6.24 11.64
CA ASN A 401 -11.13 5.67 10.52
C ASN A 401 -10.57 4.31 10.06
N ASP A 402 -9.62 3.71 10.78
CA ASP A 402 -8.96 2.47 10.38
C ASP A 402 -8.35 2.56 8.96
N VAL A 403 -7.75 3.72 8.63
CA VAL A 403 -7.01 3.94 7.37
C VAL A 403 -5.52 3.87 7.66
N THR A 404 -4.83 2.97 6.96
CA THR A 404 -3.38 2.83 7.05
C THR A 404 -2.69 3.97 6.32
N VAL A 405 -1.65 4.56 6.92
CA VAL A 405 -0.80 5.56 6.28
C VAL A 405 0.62 5.02 6.12
N ASP A 406 1.17 5.14 4.92
CA ASP A 406 2.60 4.96 4.67
C ASP A 406 3.25 6.32 4.41
N TRP A 407 4.31 6.63 5.16
CA TRP A 407 5.01 7.91 5.00
C TRP A 407 6.44 7.85 5.53
N ASN A 408 7.30 8.65 4.91
CA ASN A 408 8.69 8.80 5.29
C ASN A 408 8.94 10.14 5.99
N TYR A 409 9.92 10.17 6.89
CA TYR A 409 10.42 11.42 7.47
C TYR A 409 11.66 11.89 6.69
N LEU A 410 11.50 12.89 5.84
CA LEU A 410 12.57 13.45 5.03
C LEU A 410 13.34 14.55 5.79
N TYR A 411 14.67 14.53 5.67
CA TYR A 411 15.59 15.52 6.23
C TYR A 411 16.81 15.74 5.33
N GLY A 412 17.64 16.73 5.64
CA GLY A 412 18.87 17.04 4.91
C GLY A 412 18.71 18.09 3.82
N PHE A 413 17.77 19.02 4.02
CA PHE A 413 17.48 20.10 3.09
C PHE A 413 18.34 21.33 3.37
N PRO A 414 18.77 22.08 2.34
CA PRO A 414 19.42 23.38 2.53
C PRO A 414 18.53 24.34 3.34
N GLY A 415 19.10 24.97 4.36
CA GLY A 415 18.40 25.93 5.22
C GLY A 415 17.74 25.34 6.47
N GLU A 416 17.72 24.02 6.63
CA GLU A 416 17.29 23.40 7.89
C GLU A 416 18.23 23.76 9.05
N ARG A 417 17.65 23.89 10.25
CA ARG A 417 18.36 24.24 11.49
C ARG A 417 18.11 23.19 12.55
N GLU A 418 19.06 23.04 13.47
CA GLU A 418 18.93 22.17 14.65
C GLU A 418 17.67 22.50 15.48
N ALA A 419 17.33 23.79 15.58
CA ALA A 419 16.16 24.26 16.31
C ALA A 419 14.83 23.80 15.69
N ASP A 420 14.78 23.54 14.38
CA ASP A 420 13.58 23.08 13.68
C ASP A 420 13.18 21.66 14.14
N TYR A 421 14.15 20.89 14.65
CA TYR A 421 13.97 19.51 15.10
C TYR A 421 13.85 19.40 16.61
N ALA A 422 14.49 20.27 17.39
CA ALA A 422 14.44 20.22 18.85
C ALA A 422 13.00 20.19 19.40
N ALA A 423 12.15 21.12 18.95
CA ALA A 423 10.75 21.19 19.38
C ALA A 423 9.89 20.01 18.91
N VAL A 424 10.26 19.38 17.78
CA VAL A 424 9.58 18.18 17.28
C VAL A 424 9.96 16.98 18.13
N LEU A 425 11.26 16.77 18.36
CA LEU A 425 11.79 15.66 19.15
C LEU A 425 11.20 15.62 20.56
N ASP A 426 11.00 16.77 21.19
CA ASP A 426 10.40 16.87 22.53
C ASP A 426 8.93 16.44 22.55
N GLN A 427 8.22 16.54 21.42
CA GLN A 427 6.80 16.21 21.29
C GLN A 427 6.53 14.81 20.73
N LEU A 428 7.51 14.17 20.05
CA LEU A 428 7.34 12.84 19.46
C LEU A 428 6.80 11.77 20.42
N PRO A 429 7.23 11.68 21.70
CA PRO A 429 6.68 10.70 22.62
C PRO A 429 5.16 10.82 22.83
N ALA A 430 4.58 12.01 22.66
CA ALA A 430 3.14 12.23 22.77
C ALA A 430 2.35 11.67 21.56
N LEU A 431 3.03 11.35 20.46
CA LEU A 431 2.42 10.84 19.23
C LEU A 431 2.40 9.31 19.17
N SER A 432 2.91 8.62 20.20
CA SER A 432 3.10 7.16 20.19
C SER A 432 1.85 6.34 19.86
N HIS A 433 0.63 6.88 20.04
CA HIS A 433 -0.62 6.20 19.67
C HIS A 433 -1.05 6.38 18.20
N LEU A 434 -0.43 7.30 17.46
CA LEU A 434 -0.68 7.57 16.04
C LEU A 434 0.32 6.80 15.16
N GLN A 435 -0.04 6.57 13.89
CA GLN A 435 0.78 5.83 12.94
C GLN A 435 2.17 6.49 12.71
N PRO A 436 3.28 5.81 13.00
CA PRO A 436 4.64 6.32 12.85
C PRO A 436 5.08 6.33 11.37
N PRO A 437 6.15 7.06 11.02
CA PRO A 437 6.75 6.93 9.70
C PRO A 437 7.43 5.56 9.52
N ALA A 438 7.59 5.12 8.27
CA ALA A 438 8.37 3.93 7.91
C ALA A 438 9.81 4.06 8.43
N GLY A 439 10.42 5.22 8.19
CA GLY A 439 11.73 5.57 8.71
C GLY A 439 12.05 7.04 8.53
N ARG A 440 13.33 7.38 8.73
CA ARG A 440 13.90 8.66 8.28
C ARG A 440 14.72 8.42 7.02
N VAL A 441 14.58 9.30 6.05
CA VAL A 441 15.34 9.24 4.80
C VAL A 441 15.97 10.60 4.58
N ARG A 442 17.28 10.62 4.30
CA ARG A 442 17.93 11.85 3.84
C ARG A 442 17.46 12.11 2.42
N ILE A 443 17.16 13.37 2.08
CA ILE A 443 16.79 13.75 0.70
C ILE A 443 17.78 13.14 -0.31
N LEU A 444 17.23 12.46 -1.31
CA LEU A 444 17.94 12.04 -2.51
C LEU A 444 17.88 13.18 -3.54
N LEU A 445 19.02 13.49 -4.16
CA LEU A 445 19.04 14.49 -5.22
C LEU A 445 18.66 13.81 -6.55
N GLU A 446 17.41 13.95 -6.93
CA GLU A 446 16.85 13.33 -8.12
C GLU A 446 16.83 14.30 -9.30
N ARG A 447 17.07 13.78 -10.50
CA ARG A 447 16.87 14.53 -11.76
C ARG A 447 15.45 15.11 -11.81
N TYR A 448 15.29 16.25 -12.49
CA TYR A 448 14.02 16.99 -12.63
C TYR A 448 13.52 17.66 -11.35
N SER A 449 14.04 17.29 -10.18
CA SER A 449 13.69 17.99 -8.95
C SER A 449 14.17 19.45 -8.99
N PRO A 450 13.41 20.40 -8.41
CA PRO A 450 13.88 21.77 -8.34
C PRO A 450 15.25 21.93 -7.67
N ASN A 451 15.59 21.11 -6.69
CA ASN A 451 16.91 21.10 -6.04
C ASN A 451 18.04 20.64 -6.97
N PHE A 452 17.75 19.79 -7.95
CA PHE A 452 18.73 19.35 -8.96
C PHE A 452 18.87 20.35 -10.11
N GLU A 453 17.75 20.84 -10.63
CA GLU A 453 17.70 21.78 -11.76
C GLU A 453 18.23 23.17 -11.38
N ARG A 454 18.05 23.57 -10.11
CA ARG A 454 18.49 24.87 -9.57
C ARG A 454 19.55 24.67 -8.48
N PRO A 455 20.81 24.40 -8.85
CA PRO A 455 21.89 24.16 -7.88
C PRO A 455 22.12 25.30 -6.87
N GLU A 456 21.72 26.53 -7.23
CA GLU A 456 21.74 27.70 -6.35
C GLU A 456 20.83 27.56 -5.11
N LEU A 457 19.90 26.59 -5.10
CA LEU A 457 19.08 26.26 -3.93
C LEU A 457 19.85 25.52 -2.82
N GLY A 458 21.13 25.20 -3.03
CA GLY A 458 22.01 24.65 -1.99
C GLY A 458 22.69 23.33 -2.35
N PHE A 459 22.65 22.92 -3.62
CA PHE A 459 23.31 21.72 -4.13
C PHE A 459 24.26 22.05 -5.32
N PRO A 460 25.26 22.94 -5.14
CA PRO A 460 26.12 23.38 -6.25
C PRO A 460 27.05 22.27 -6.75
N GLN A 461 27.46 21.35 -5.88
CA GLN A 461 28.31 20.21 -6.21
C GLN A 461 27.45 18.96 -6.29
N ARG A 462 27.25 18.46 -7.51
CA ARG A 462 26.48 17.23 -7.76
C ARG A 462 27.16 16.38 -8.83
N ARG A 463 27.15 15.08 -8.60
CA ARG A 463 27.70 14.05 -9.50
C ARG A 463 26.75 12.86 -9.56
N PRO A 464 26.75 12.06 -10.65
CA PRO A 464 26.02 10.79 -10.69
C PRO A 464 26.24 9.99 -9.40
N ALA A 465 25.16 9.45 -8.83
CA ALA A 465 25.25 8.70 -7.58
C ALA A 465 26.25 7.55 -7.69
N ALA A 466 27.03 7.31 -6.62
CA ALA A 466 28.13 6.35 -6.62
C ALA A 466 27.73 4.94 -7.11
N LEU A 467 26.50 4.51 -6.82
CA LEU A 467 25.94 3.22 -7.24
C LEU A 467 26.10 2.98 -8.76
N TYR A 468 25.92 4.01 -9.59
CA TYR A 468 25.98 3.88 -11.05
C TYR A 468 27.40 3.56 -11.53
N GLY A 469 28.43 3.97 -10.79
CA GLY A 469 29.82 3.60 -11.06
C GLY A 469 30.14 2.14 -10.77
N HIS A 470 29.24 1.38 -10.13
CA HIS A 470 29.34 -0.07 -9.99
C HIS A 470 28.57 -0.81 -11.08
N VAL A 471 27.52 -0.19 -11.61
CA VAL A 471 26.62 -0.75 -12.63
C VAL A 471 27.15 -0.55 -14.05
N TYR A 472 27.62 0.65 -14.38
CA TYR A 472 27.97 1.05 -15.75
C TYR A 472 29.48 1.25 -15.95
N ASP A 473 29.94 1.00 -17.18
CA ASP A 473 31.28 1.32 -17.66
C ASP A 473 31.29 2.56 -18.55
N LEU A 474 30.84 3.68 -17.97
CA LEU A 474 30.72 4.96 -18.67
C LEU A 474 31.47 6.06 -17.93
N PRO A 475 32.05 7.05 -18.64
CA PRO A 475 32.62 8.22 -18.00
C PRO A 475 31.51 9.03 -17.31
N GLU A 476 31.89 9.81 -16.29
CA GLU A 476 30.95 10.58 -15.46
C GLU A 476 30.08 11.54 -16.30
N ALA A 477 30.62 12.10 -17.38
CA ALA A 477 29.88 12.99 -18.29
C ALA A 477 28.69 12.28 -18.96
N GLU A 478 28.85 11.02 -19.37
CA GLU A 478 27.76 10.24 -19.98
C GLU A 478 26.77 9.76 -18.92
N LEU A 479 27.26 9.33 -17.76
CA LEU A 479 26.39 8.99 -16.62
C LEU A 479 25.53 10.18 -16.21
N ARG A 480 26.08 11.40 -16.24
CA ARG A 480 25.35 12.62 -15.93
C ARG A 480 24.15 12.85 -16.83
N ASP A 481 24.10 12.31 -18.04
CA ASP A 481 22.91 12.40 -18.90
C ASP A 481 22.02 11.18 -18.76
N LEU A 482 22.60 10.00 -18.51
CA LEU A 482 21.90 8.71 -18.45
C LEU A 482 21.12 8.46 -17.16
N VAL A 483 21.59 8.94 -16.01
CA VAL A 483 21.11 8.45 -14.70
C VAL A 483 20.10 9.38 -14.02
N TYR A 484 19.32 8.83 -13.08
CA TYR A 484 18.28 9.58 -12.36
C TYR A 484 18.76 10.18 -11.02
N GLN A 485 19.66 9.50 -10.29
CA GLN A 485 20.06 9.91 -8.92
C GLN A 485 21.46 10.49 -8.86
N PHE A 486 21.66 11.48 -7.98
CA PHE A 486 22.90 12.23 -7.84
C PHE A 486 23.35 12.32 -6.37
N ASP A 487 24.67 12.26 -6.16
CA ASP A 487 25.29 12.53 -4.87
C ASP A 487 25.65 14.02 -4.74
N SER A 488 25.56 14.54 -3.53
CA SER A 488 26.03 15.87 -3.13
C SER A 488 26.64 15.80 -1.72
N PRO A 489 27.55 16.73 -1.34
CA PRO A 489 27.90 16.94 0.05
C PRO A 489 26.67 17.08 0.94
N ALA A 490 26.77 16.52 2.15
CA ALA A 490 25.75 16.57 3.17
C ALA A 490 25.40 18.02 3.56
N VAL A 491 24.11 18.39 3.48
CA VAL A 491 23.56 19.68 3.93
C VAL A 491 22.39 19.48 4.91
N GLY A 492 22.02 20.54 5.64
CA GLY A 492 20.97 20.50 6.67
C GLY A 492 21.54 20.19 8.06
N ILE A 493 20.80 19.41 8.86
CA ILE A 493 21.16 19.10 10.26
C ILE A 493 22.39 18.19 10.41
N GLN A 494 23.02 18.26 11.58
CA GLN A 494 24.13 17.40 11.99
C GLN A 494 23.68 15.95 12.24
N GLU A 495 24.62 15.00 12.09
CA GLU A 495 24.32 13.58 12.32
C GLU A 495 23.90 13.30 13.76
N SER A 496 24.31 14.10 14.75
CA SER A 496 23.86 13.95 16.13
C SER A 496 22.35 14.17 16.29
N THR A 497 21.78 15.18 15.62
CA THR A 497 20.33 15.44 15.64
C THR A 497 19.59 14.46 14.75
N ALA A 498 20.15 14.11 13.59
CA ALA A 498 19.61 13.03 12.79
C ALA A 498 19.51 11.77 13.67
N ALA A 499 20.59 11.30 14.30
CA ALA A 499 20.66 10.12 15.18
C ALA A 499 19.54 10.11 16.24
N ARG A 500 19.32 11.25 16.91
CA ARG A 500 18.21 11.41 17.86
C ARG A 500 16.83 11.22 17.21
N LEU A 501 16.62 11.76 16.01
CA LEU A 501 15.39 11.55 15.23
C LEU A 501 15.16 10.07 14.89
N ARG A 502 16.20 9.31 14.50
CA ARG A 502 16.06 7.86 14.26
C ARG A 502 15.67 7.13 15.52
N THR A 503 16.36 7.39 16.63
CA THR A 503 16.03 6.75 17.91
C THR A 503 14.59 7.06 18.33
N ALA A 504 14.13 8.30 18.14
CA ALA A 504 12.76 8.69 18.45
C ALA A 504 11.73 8.00 17.54
N ILE A 505 11.99 7.89 16.23
CA ILE A 505 11.12 7.16 15.29
C ILE A 505 11.07 5.67 15.61
N VAL A 506 12.21 5.03 15.88
CA VAL A 506 12.26 3.61 16.28
C VAL A 506 11.48 3.39 17.58
N THR A 507 11.61 4.30 18.55
CA THR A 507 10.84 4.25 19.79
C THR A 507 9.35 4.41 19.54
N TRP A 508 8.95 5.35 18.67
CA TRP A 508 7.56 5.54 18.26
C TRP A 508 7.00 4.26 17.63
N ARG A 509 7.71 3.66 16.67
CA ARG A 509 7.32 2.39 16.03
C ARG A 509 7.12 1.26 17.04
N GLY A 510 8.06 1.07 17.96
CA GLY A 510 7.95 0.04 19.01
C GLY A 510 6.81 0.28 20.00
N ASN A 511 6.49 1.54 20.29
CA ASN A 511 5.43 1.93 21.23
C ASN A 511 4.04 1.94 20.59
N TYR A 512 3.93 2.08 19.27
CA TYR A 512 2.67 2.22 18.56
C TYR A 512 1.67 1.08 18.79
N PRO A 513 2.06 -0.20 18.72
CA PRO A 513 1.16 -1.33 18.92
C PRO A 513 0.40 -1.30 20.26
N VAL A 514 1.07 -0.81 21.31
CA VAL A 514 0.58 -0.89 22.69
C VAL A 514 0.02 0.44 23.21
N SER A 515 0.11 1.52 22.43
CA SER A 515 -0.28 2.86 22.85
C SER A 515 -1.68 3.23 22.38
N SER A 516 -2.45 3.87 23.26
CA SER A 516 -3.73 4.52 22.93
C SER A 516 -3.92 5.82 23.73
N LEU A 517 -4.59 6.79 23.12
CA LEU A 517 -5.06 8.02 23.75
C LEU A 517 -6.49 8.25 23.26
N LEU A 518 -7.46 7.82 24.06
CA LEU A 518 -8.86 7.72 23.68
C LEU A 518 -9.68 8.79 24.40
N MET A 519 -10.49 9.52 23.66
CA MET A 519 -11.44 10.49 24.18
C MET A 519 -12.87 9.98 24.00
N SER A 520 -13.68 10.15 25.04
CA SER A 520 -15.11 9.86 25.04
C SER A 520 -15.87 10.96 25.75
N ARG A 521 -17.16 11.11 25.45
CA ARG A 521 -18.04 11.99 26.22
C ARG A 521 -18.54 11.25 27.44
N ASP A 522 -18.55 11.94 28.59
CA ASP A 522 -19.28 11.46 29.75
C ASP A 522 -20.77 11.83 29.65
N GLY A 523 -21.62 11.17 30.45
CA GLY A 523 -23.06 11.43 30.48
C GLY A 523 -23.44 12.85 30.96
N SER A 524 -22.48 13.66 31.41
CA SER A 524 -22.66 15.06 31.81
C SER A 524 -22.22 16.07 30.75
N GLY A 525 -21.79 15.61 29.57
CA GLY A 525 -21.33 16.47 28.47
C GLY A 525 -19.85 16.90 28.56
N GLY A 526 -19.13 16.47 29.59
CA GLY A 526 -17.68 16.60 29.70
C GLY A 526 -16.93 15.58 28.84
N LEU A 527 -15.60 15.70 28.77
CA LEU A 527 -14.74 14.76 28.05
C LEU A 527 -13.90 13.97 29.04
N LEU A 528 -13.86 12.66 28.83
CA LEU A 528 -12.98 11.73 29.49
C LEU A 528 -11.90 11.30 28.48
N ILE A 529 -10.64 11.61 28.79
CA ILE A 529 -9.48 11.17 28.02
C ILE A 529 -8.77 10.06 28.80
N GLU A 530 -8.71 8.87 28.23
CA GLU A 530 -7.96 7.74 28.74
C GLU A 530 -6.58 7.66 28.04
N ASP A 531 -5.52 7.80 28.82
CA ASP A 531 -4.14 7.76 28.35
C ASP A 531 -3.49 6.42 28.74
N ARG A 532 -3.18 5.61 27.74
CA ARG A 532 -2.46 4.33 27.88
C ARG A 532 -1.22 4.29 26.98
N ARG A 533 -0.65 5.44 26.63
CA ARG A 533 0.56 5.48 25.79
C ARG A 533 1.76 4.92 26.53
N ALA A 534 2.57 4.12 25.84
CA ALA A 534 3.83 3.64 26.40
C ALA A 534 4.75 4.82 26.73
N GLY A 535 5.40 4.77 27.89
CA GLY A 535 6.23 5.87 28.41
C GLY A 535 5.45 7.01 29.09
N TRP A 536 4.12 6.97 29.11
CA TRP A 536 3.28 7.93 29.83
C TRP A 536 2.60 7.27 31.05
N PRO A 537 2.28 8.04 32.12
CA PRO A 537 1.49 7.52 33.22
C PRO A 537 0.09 7.12 32.76
N GLN A 538 -0.33 5.89 33.06
CA GLN A 538 -1.70 5.46 32.80
C GLN A 538 -2.66 6.26 33.68
N ARG A 539 -3.61 6.96 33.06
CA ARG A 539 -4.53 7.86 33.76
C ARG A 539 -5.77 8.16 32.95
N GLN A 540 -6.79 8.64 33.66
CA GLN A 540 -7.96 9.27 33.08
C GLN A 540 -7.95 10.77 33.40
N ILE A 541 -8.20 11.59 32.39
CA ILE A 541 -8.21 13.05 32.48
C ILE A 541 -9.62 13.50 32.15
N ARG A 542 -10.25 14.24 33.06
CA ARG A 542 -11.57 14.80 32.85
C ARG A 542 -11.45 16.28 32.51
N LEU A 543 -12.02 16.67 31.37
CA LEU A 543 -12.18 18.06 30.96
C LEU A 543 -13.66 18.43 31.09
N GLU A 544 -13.94 19.54 31.76
CA GLU A 544 -15.31 19.95 32.07
C GLU A 544 -15.68 21.25 31.32
N SER A 545 -16.97 21.41 30.99
CA SER A 545 -17.55 22.66 30.51
C SER A 545 -16.77 23.27 29.31
N ALA A 546 -16.33 24.54 29.42
CA ALA A 546 -15.62 25.26 28.38
C ALA A 546 -14.24 24.65 28.02
N GLU A 547 -13.58 23.95 28.95
CA GLU A 547 -12.30 23.29 28.68
C GLU A 547 -12.48 22.10 27.72
N ALA A 548 -13.56 21.33 27.90
CA ALA A 548 -13.94 20.27 26.98
C ALA A 548 -14.25 20.81 25.58
N ALA A 549 -15.07 21.86 25.48
CA ALA A 549 -15.38 22.51 24.21
C ALA A 549 -14.11 23.03 23.51
N ALA A 550 -13.17 23.61 24.28
CA ALA A 550 -11.91 24.11 23.76
C ALA A 550 -11.05 22.99 23.16
N TYR A 551 -10.98 21.84 23.84
CA TYR A 551 -10.25 20.68 23.36
C TYR A 551 -10.85 20.13 22.05
N GLU A 552 -12.17 20.07 21.93
CA GLU A 552 -12.85 19.65 20.69
C GLU A 552 -12.64 20.64 19.54
N VAL A 553 -12.67 21.95 19.82
CA VAL A 553 -12.39 22.98 18.80
C VAL A 553 -10.98 22.84 18.23
N LEU A 554 -10.02 22.36 19.03
CA LEU A 554 -8.65 22.04 18.64
C LEU A 554 -8.50 20.73 17.86
N ARG A 555 -9.58 19.97 17.62
CA ARG A 555 -9.52 18.90 16.61
C ARG A 555 -9.09 19.46 15.25
N THR A 556 -9.44 20.70 14.95
CA THR A 556 -8.85 21.46 13.83
C THR A 556 -7.71 22.36 14.33
N PRO A 557 -6.54 22.40 13.67
CA PRO A 557 -5.42 23.25 14.05
C PRO A 557 -5.78 24.74 14.17
N ARG A 558 -5.43 25.38 15.30
CA ARG A 558 -5.72 26.81 15.55
C ARG A 558 -4.63 27.48 16.38
N HIS A 559 -4.47 28.79 16.20
CA HIS A 559 -3.79 29.65 17.16
C HIS A 559 -4.68 29.93 18.37
N ALA A 560 -4.08 30.27 19.52
CA ALA A 560 -4.81 30.58 20.76
C ALA A 560 -5.92 31.64 20.57
N ALA A 561 -5.63 32.73 19.85
CA ALA A 561 -6.62 33.78 19.56
C ALA A 561 -7.81 33.27 18.74
N ALA A 562 -7.58 32.37 17.79
CA ALA A 562 -8.63 31.78 16.97
C ALA A 562 -9.46 30.74 17.73
N LEU A 563 -8.83 29.99 18.64
CA LEU A 563 -9.52 29.11 19.59
C LEU A 563 -10.46 29.93 20.49
N ARG A 564 -9.95 30.99 21.12
CA ARG A 564 -10.76 31.88 21.97
C ARG A 564 -11.95 32.46 21.23
N LYS A 565 -11.73 32.96 20.00
CA LYS A 565 -12.82 33.48 19.16
C LYS A 565 -13.90 32.42 18.92
N ARG A 566 -13.50 31.20 18.58
CA ARG A 566 -14.45 30.12 18.31
C ARG A 566 -15.24 29.68 19.55
N LEU A 567 -14.61 29.71 20.72
CA LEU A 567 -15.28 29.46 22.00
C LEU A 567 -16.33 30.52 22.31
N ALA A 568 -15.99 31.80 22.10
CA ALA A 568 -16.95 32.91 22.24
C ALA A 568 -18.15 32.75 21.29
N ASP A 569 -17.91 32.37 20.03
CA ASP A 569 -18.98 32.09 19.05
C ASP A 569 -19.88 30.91 19.49
N GLN A 570 -19.38 30.01 20.34
CA GLN A 570 -20.12 28.88 20.92
C GLN A 570 -20.79 29.23 22.27
N GLY A 571 -20.69 30.49 22.73
CA GLY A 571 -21.31 30.94 23.98
C GLY A 571 -20.47 30.67 25.23
N HIS A 572 -19.19 30.32 25.09
CA HIS A 572 -18.27 30.19 26.22
C HIS A 572 -17.54 31.51 26.48
N ASP A 573 -17.71 32.08 27.66
CA ASP A 573 -16.98 33.28 28.10
C ASP A 573 -15.64 32.86 28.71
N VAL A 574 -14.57 33.01 27.93
CA VAL A 574 -13.22 32.53 28.27
C VAL A 574 -12.20 33.61 27.92
N ASP A 575 -11.38 34.00 28.89
CA ASP A 575 -10.35 35.00 28.66
C ASP A 575 -9.09 34.41 27.98
N ALA A 576 -8.17 35.28 27.54
CA ALA A 576 -6.95 34.82 26.88
C ALA A 576 -6.02 34.04 27.82
N ALA A 577 -5.91 34.46 29.09
CA ALA A 577 -4.99 33.85 30.05
C ALA A 577 -5.43 32.41 30.37
N GLN A 578 -6.74 32.18 30.44
CA GLN A 578 -7.33 30.86 30.64
C GLN A 578 -7.02 29.94 29.45
N VAL A 579 -7.19 30.41 28.20
CA VAL A 579 -6.84 29.63 27.01
C VAL A 579 -5.36 29.28 26.97
N GLU A 580 -4.47 30.24 27.24
CA GLU A 580 -3.02 29.99 27.29
C GLU A 580 -2.65 28.99 28.40
N THR A 581 -3.33 29.06 29.55
CA THR A 581 -3.15 28.12 30.67
C THR A 581 -3.52 26.70 30.25
N TRP A 582 -4.66 26.52 29.57
CA TRP A 582 -5.07 25.20 29.05
C TRP A 582 -4.08 24.67 28.03
N LEU A 583 -3.68 25.48 27.04
CA LEU A 583 -2.74 25.08 25.99
C LEU A 583 -1.38 24.66 26.58
N ALA A 584 -0.84 25.43 27.54
CA ALA A 584 0.41 25.10 28.21
C ALA A 584 0.30 23.81 29.03
N SER A 585 -0.82 23.64 29.76
CA SER A 585 -1.12 22.43 30.53
C SER A 585 -1.23 21.20 29.62
N TRP A 586 -2.02 21.29 28.55
CA TRP A 586 -2.20 20.20 27.60
C TRP A 586 -0.90 19.86 26.86
N LYS A 587 -0.08 20.84 26.49
CA LYS A 587 1.23 20.59 25.87
C LYS A 587 2.15 19.81 26.81
N LYS A 588 2.22 20.21 28.09
CA LYS A 588 2.99 19.50 29.12
C LYS A 588 2.47 18.08 29.35
N GLN A 589 1.15 17.88 29.24
CA GLN A 589 0.50 16.57 29.37
C GLN A 589 0.52 15.74 28.08
N GLY A 590 1.09 16.25 26.99
CA GLY A 590 1.09 15.58 25.69
C GLY A 590 -0.31 15.38 25.12
N LEU A 591 -1.27 16.27 25.40
CA LEU A 591 -2.63 16.21 24.88
C LEU A 591 -2.83 17.06 23.62
N VAL A 592 -1.91 17.98 23.33
CA VAL A 592 -1.88 18.77 22.09
C VAL A 592 -0.48 18.74 21.49
N PHE A 593 -0.41 18.85 20.16
CA PHE A 593 0.82 19.11 19.42
C PHE A 593 0.84 20.56 18.96
N GLU A 594 2.01 21.20 19.04
CA GLU A 594 2.21 22.59 18.67
C GLU A 594 3.33 22.76 17.63
N SER A 595 3.05 23.58 16.62
CA SER A 595 4.04 24.03 15.64
C SER A 595 3.64 25.39 15.07
N ASP A 596 4.60 26.33 15.03
CA ASP A 596 4.40 27.69 14.51
C ASP A 596 3.22 28.40 15.22
N GLY A 597 3.09 28.21 16.53
CA GLY A 597 2.03 28.80 17.36
C GLY A 597 0.62 28.25 17.10
N ARG A 598 0.48 27.20 16.28
CA ARG A 598 -0.79 26.48 16.07
C ARG A 598 -0.80 25.22 16.94
N PHE A 599 -1.95 24.93 17.52
CA PHE A 599 -2.18 23.77 18.37
C PHE A 599 -3.21 22.83 17.73
N VAL A 600 -3.03 21.52 17.90
CA VAL A 600 -3.99 20.49 17.49
C VAL A 600 -4.12 19.42 18.58
N ALA A 601 -5.35 19.00 18.88
CA ALA A 601 -5.64 17.95 19.85
C ALA A 601 -5.15 16.57 19.38
N LEU A 602 -4.64 15.76 20.30
CA LEU A 602 -4.05 14.46 19.98
C LEU A 602 -4.97 13.26 20.24
N ALA A 603 -5.93 13.37 21.15
CA ALA A 603 -6.77 12.24 21.53
C ALA A 603 -7.72 11.83 20.38
N THR A 604 -7.80 10.52 20.16
CA THR A 604 -8.68 9.89 19.16
C THR A 604 -10.07 9.64 19.75
N ASN A 605 -11.13 9.70 18.95
CA ASN A 605 -12.50 9.39 19.40
C ASN A 605 -12.80 7.88 19.40
N ARG A 606 -11.91 7.08 18.82
CA ARG A 606 -12.09 5.65 18.63
C ARG A 606 -10.73 4.96 18.62
N ALA A 607 -10.66 3.80 19.26
CA ALA A 607 -9.46 2.95 19.22
C ALA A 607 -9.43 2.12 17.93
N SER A 608 -8.31 2.17 17.20
CA SER A 608 -8.04 1.33 16.03
C SER A 608 -7.71 -0.11 16.41
N ILE A 609 -7.86 -1.03 15.45
CA ILE A 609 -7.37 -2.41 15.60
C ILE A 609 -5.95 -2.46 15.03
N LYS A 610 -4.98 -3.00 15.79
CA LYS A 610 -3.57 -3.11 15.36
C LYS A 610 -3.19 -4.58 15.26
N ARG A 611 -2.59 -5.02 14.14
CA ARG A 611 -2.48 -6.44 13.72
C ARG A 611 -1.78 -7.39 14.72
N ASP A 612 -0.84 -6.89 15.51
CA ASP A 612 -0.05 -7.64 16.51
C ASP A 612 -0.22 -7.12 17.94
N ALA A 613 -1.15 -6.17 18.14
CA ALA A 613 -1.63 -5.90 19.49
C ALA A 613 -2.51 -7.10 19.87
N GLN A 614 -1.98 -8.01 20.69
CA GLN A 614 -2.85 -8.95 21.42
C GLN A 614 -4.01 -8.13 21.97
N PRO A 615 -5.28 -8.53 21.77
CA PRO A 615 -6.37 -7.85 22.43
C PRO A 615 -6.04 -7.86 23.91
N ALA A 616 -5.84 -6.67 24.49
CA ALA A 616 -5.57 -6.55 25.90
C ALA A 616 -6.68 -7.32 26.61
N ALA A 617 -6.33 -8.40 27.30
CA ALA A 617 -7.26 -9.10 28.15
C ALA A 617 -7.99 -8.02 28.96
N GLN A 618 -9.30 -7.92 28.79
CA GLN A 618 -10.08 -6.98 29.58
C GLN A 618 -9.76 -7.28 31.05
N PRO A 619 -9.53 -6.27 31.90
CA PRO A 619 -9.47 -6.53 33.32
C PRO A 619 -10.80 -7.18 33.69
N ALA A 620 -10.74 -8.42 34.19
CA ALA A 620 -11.89 -9.15 34.68
C ALA A 620 -12.70 -8.17 35.57
N ALA A 621 -13.97 -7.99 35.25
CA ALA A 621 -14.85 -7.18 36.07
C ALA A 621 -14.76 -7.72 37.51
N GLN A 622 -14.27 -6.89 38.43
CA GLN A 622 -14.23 -7.27 39.84
C GLN A 622 -15.67 -7.60 40.28
N PRO A 623 -15.91 -8.77 40.89
CA PRO A 623 -17.26 -9.13 41.29
C PRO A 623 -17.77 -8.12 42.31
N ALA A 624 -18.86 -7.43 41.96
CA ALA A 624 -19.58 -6.57 42.89
C ALA A 624 -20.01 -7.39 44.11
N THR A 625 -19.69 -6.89 45.29
CA THR A 625 -20.11 -7.48 46.57
C THR A 625 -21.64 -7.39 46.68
N PRO A 626 -22.37 -8.46 47.04
CA PRO A 626 -23.82 -8.42 47.07
C PRO A 626 -24.31 -7.68 48.32
N GLY A 627 -24.84 -6.47 48.11
CA GLY A 627 -25.68 -5.76 49.08
C GLY A 627 -27.10 -6.32 49.07
N ALA A 628 -27.62 -6.63 50.25
CA ALA A 628 -28.91 -7.29 50.44
C ALA A 628 -30.13 -6.37 50.15
N GLY A 629 -31.12 -6.92 49.42
CA GLY A 629 -32.55 -6.75 49.71
C GLY A 629 -33.32 -5.61 49.02
N SER A 630 -34.19 -5.95 48.06
CA SER A 630 -35.65 -6.09 48.27
C SER A 630 -36.41 -6.11 46.94
N ALA A 631 -37.45 -6.94 46.89
CA ALA A 631 -38.24 -7.29 45.71
C ALA A 631 -39.29 -6.22 45.35
N GLY A 632 -39.50 -6.02 44.04
CA GLY A 632 -40.61 -5.26 43.47
C GLY A 632 -40.76 -5.57 41.98
N SER A 633 -41.93 -6.05 41.60
CA SER A 633 -42.27 -6.67 40.30
C SER A 633 -42.60 -5.69 39.17
N ALA A 634 -42.36 -6.17 37.95
CA ALA A 634 -43.07 -5.93 36.68
C ALA A 634 -42.49 -4.90 35.68
N GLY A 635 -42.07 -5.44 34.53
CA GLY A 635 -42.34 -4.88 33.20
C GLY A 635 -41.29 -3.95 32.58
N GLY A 636 -40.26 -4.50 31.96
CA GLY A 636 -39.36 -3.77 31.07
C GLY A 636 -38.17 -4.64 30.66
N VAL A 637 -37.97 -4.85 29.36
CA VAL A 637 -36.76 -5.46 28.81
C VAL A 637 -35.66 -4.39 28.89
N ASP A 638 -35.05 -4.29 30.06
CA ASP A 638 -33.82 -3.53 30.30
C ASP A 638 -32.65 -4.50 30.47
N GLY A 639 -31.51 -4.10 29.92
CA GLY A 639 -30.30 -4.90 29.82
C GLY A 639 -29.80 -5.41 31.17
N ALA A 640 -29.64 -6.73 31.26
CA ALA A 640 -28.85 -7.39 32.28
C ALA A 640 -27.69 -8.12 31.59
N ALA A 641 -26.47 -7.72 31.91
CA ALA A 641 -25.26 -8.46 31.60
C ALA A 641 -25.29 -9.82 32.32
N GLY A 642 -25.89 -10.82 31.67
CA GLY A 642 -25.80 -12.23 32.03
C GLY A 642 -25.16 -12.97 30.87
N ALA A 643 -24.01 -13.60 31.11
CA ALA A 643 -23.32 -14.41 30.10
C ALA A 643 -24.27 -15.51 29.56
N CYS A 644 -24.60 -15.42 28.27
CA CYS A 644 -25.42 -16.43 27.59
C CYS A 644 -24.68 -17.77 27.62
N ALA A 645 -25.35 -18.84 28.06
CA ALA A 645 -24.83 -20.19 28.00
C ALA A 645 -25.26 -20.85 26.68
N VAL A 646 -24.31 -21.42 25.94
CA VAL A 646 -24.55 -21.99 24.61
C VAL A 646 -24.09 -23.44 24.59
N SER A 647 -24.94 -24.34 24.10
CA SER A 647 -24.65 -25.77 23.92
C SER A 647 -24.68 -26.13 22.43
N PHE A 648 -23.82 -27.05 21.98
CA PHE A 648 -23.78 -27.52 20.58
C PHE A 648 -24.55 -28.83 20.37
N ALA A 649 -25.54 -29.11 21.22
CA ALA A 649 -26.43 -30.26 21.06
C ALA A 649 -27.39 -30.11 19.85
N PRO A 650 -27.79 -31.21 19.20
CA PRO A 650 -28.75 -31.17 18.09
C PRO A 650 -30.10 -30.54 18.46
N ASP A 651 -30.55 -30.73 19.70
CA ASP A 651 -31.87 -30.30 20.19
C ASP A 651 -31.97 -28.78 20.32
N THR A 652 -30.83 -28.09 20.45
CA THR A 652 -30.71 -26.63 20.56
C THR A 652 -30.21 -25.99 19.26
N ALA A 653 -30.09 -26.75 18.18
CA ALA A 653 -29.38 -26.35 16.96
C ALA A 653 -29.73 -24.95 16.44
N ARG A 654 -31.03 -24.61 16.39
CA ARG A 654 -31.48 -23.29 15.91
C ARG A 654 -30.96 -22.16 16.79
N GLU A 655 -31.09 -22.29 18.11
CA GLU A 655 -30.65 -21.27 19.08
C GLU A 655 -29.13 -21.11 19.03
N THR A 656 -28.40 -22.22 18.94
CA THR A 656 -26.94 -22.23 18.82
C THR A 656 -26.46 -21.53 17.55
N LEU A 657 -27.04 -21.85 16.38
CA LEU A 657 -26.64 -21.22 15.12
C LEU A 657 -27.03 -19.74 15.06
N GLU A 658 -28.15 -19.32 15.68
CA GLU A 658 -28.52 -17.91 15.84
C GLU A 658 -27.53 -17.14 16.72
N PHE A 659 -27.06 -17.78 17.80
CA PHE A 659 -26.01 -17.21 18.64
C PHE A 659 -24.69 -17.08 17.88
N ILE A 660 -24.28 -18.10 17.12
CA ILE A 660 -23.07 -18.04 16.28
C ILE A 660 -23.16 -16.89 15.27
N ARG A 661 -24.32 -16.70 14.62
CA ARG A 661 -24.56 -15.54 13.75
C ARG A 661 -24.35 -14.23 14.52
N THR A 662 -24.92 -14.12 15.72
CA THR A 662 -24.78 -12.93 16.57
C THR A 662 -23.30 -12.68 16.93
N LEU A 663 -22.58 -13.72 17.33
CA LEU A 663 -21.15 -13.65 17.64
C LEU A 663 -20.32 -13.23 16.41
N ARG A 664 -20.66 -13.77 15.24
CA ARG A 664 -20.06 -13.38 13.95
C ARG A 664 -20.32 -11.91 13.62
N ASP A 665 -21.54 -11.41 13.82
CA ASP A 665 -21.91 -10.02 13.57
C ASP A 665 -21.19 -9.04 14.52
N HIS A 666 -21.04 -9.40 15.80
CA HIS A 666 -20.22 -8.62 16.73
C HIS A 666 -18.73 -8.69 16.39
N THR A 667 -18.22 -9.88 16.09
CA THR A 667 -16.83 -10.08 15.64
C THR A 667 -16.55 -9.21 14.43
N SER A 668 -17.45 -9.14 13.44
CA SER A 668 -17.30 -8.35 12.21
C SER A 668 -17.01 -6.86 12.45
N ARG A 669 -17.48 -6.32 13.58
CA ARG A 669 -17.29 -4.93 14.04
C ARG A 669 -16.14 -4.79 15.05
N ALA A 670 -15.38 -5.86 15.26
CA ALA A 670 -14.39 -6.05 16.32
C ALA A 670 -14.93 -5.74 17.72
N GLN A 671 -16.18 -6.15 17.97
CA GLN A 671 -16.79 -6.09 19.28
C GLN A 671 -16.67 -7.46 19.93
N VAL A 672 -16.20 -7.48 21.18
CA VAL A 672 -16.12 -8.69 21.99
C VAL A 672 -17.39 -8.77 22.84
N LEU A 673 -18.06 -9.92 22.79
CA LEU A 673 -19.19 -10.23 23.66
C LEU A 673 -18.74 -11.19 24.76
N PRO A 674 -19.06 -10.95 26.04
CA PRO A 674 -18.85 -11.93 27.09
C PRO A 674 -19.90 -13.06 27.02
N TRP A 675 -19.46 -14.31 27.02
CA TRP A 675 -20.34 -15.49 26.92
C TRP A 675 -19.67 -16.76 27.46
N ARG A 676 -20.48 -17.80 27.69
CA ARG A 676 -20.00 -19.12 28.16
C ARG A 676 -20.54 -20.25 27.29
N ALA A 677 -19.78 -21.32 27.18
CA ALA A 677 -20.11 -22.43 26.29
C ALA A 677 -19.97 -23.80 26.97
N ASP A 678 -20.84 -24.73 26.59
CA ASP A 678 -20.54 -26.17 26.63
C ASP A 678 -20.16 -26.60 25.22
N LEU A 679 -18.87 -26.95 25.02
CA LEU A 679 -18.34 -27.34 23.72
C LEU A 679 -18.71 -28.79 23.33
N SER A 680 -19.48 -29.50 24.17
CA SER A 680 -19.93 -30.86 23.86
C SER A 680 -20.78 -30.87 22.57
N GLY A 681 -20.53 -31.86 21.70
CA GLY A 681 -21.23 -31.98 20.42
C GLY A 681 -20.67 -31.11 19.28
N LEU A 682 -19.66 -30.25 19.52
CA LEU A 682 -18.90 -29.58 18.46
C LEU A 682 -17.71 -30.47 18.03
N PRO A 683 -17.73 -31.07 16.82
CA PRO A 683 -16.70 -32.06 16.45
C PRO A 683 -15.29 -31.48 16.32
N ASP A 684 -15.16 -30.21 15.93
CA ASP A 684 -13.89 -29.50 15.83
C ASP A 684 -14.05 -28.01 16.20
N PRO A 685 -13.64 -27.59 17.41
CA PRO A 685 -13.70 -26.19 17.85
C PRO A 685 -12.91 -25.21 16.96
N ARG A 686 -11.91 -25.69 16.21
CA ARG A 686 -11.07 -24.85 15.34
C ARG A 686 -11.87 -24.11 14.28
N VAL A 687 -13.02 -24.66 13.89
CA VAL A 687 -13.92 -24.05 12.91
C VAL A 687 -14.44 -22.68 13.37
N LEU A 688 -14.44 -22.40 14.68
CA LEU A 688 -14.90 -21.14 15.28
C LEU A 688 -13.77 -20.24 15.76
N HIS A 689 -12.49 -20.61 15.58
CA HIS A 689 -11.36 -19.83 16.11
C HIS A 689 -11.30 -18.38 15.58
N HIS A 690 -11.97 -18.08 14.46
CA HIS A 690 -12.11 -16.72 13.92
C HIS A 690 -13.09 -15.84 14.69
N LEU A 691 -13.94 -16.41 15.54
CA LEU A 691 -14.90 -15.72 16.40
C LEU A 691 -14.34 -15.52 17.80
N SER A 692 -14.84 -14.51 18.52
CA SER A 692 -14.38 -14.24 19.89
C SER A 692 -14.61 -15.46 20.80
N PRO A 693 -13.56 -15.98 21.48
CA PRO A 693 -13.68 -17.15 22.34
C PRO A 693 -14.59 -16.88 23.56
N PRO A 694 -15.18 -17.91 24.17
CA PRO A 694 -15.94 -17.75 25.40
C PRO A 694 -15.04 -17.36 26.59
N ASP A 695 -15.62 -16.68 27.58
CA ASP A 695 -14.92 -16.29 28.81
C ASP A 695 -14.69 -17.49 29.73
N HIS A 696 -15.66 -18.40 29.77
CA HIS A 696 -15.63 -19.59 30.61
C HIS A 696 -16.38 -20.75 29.94
N LEU A 697 -15.99 -21.97 30.30
CA LEU A 697 -16.77 -23.17 29.98
C LEU A 697 -17.80 -23.44 31.09
N ASP A 698 -18.78 -24.30 30.80
CA ASP A 698 -19.72 -24.76 31.82
C ASP A 698 -19.01 -25.56 32.93
N ALA A 699 -19.59 -25.61 34.13
CA ALA A 699 -18.97 -26.18 35.34
C ALA A 699 -18.66 -27.69 35.26
N GLN A 700 -19.15 -28.37 34.22
CA GLN A 700 -18.92 -29.79 33.95
C GLN A 700 -17.84 -30.04 32.88
N ALA A 701 -17.12 -28.99 32.43
CA ALA A 701 -16.14 -29.13 31.36
C ALA A 701 -14.96 -30.03 31.72
N ASP A 702 -14.58 -30.90 30.80
CA ASP A 702 -13.43 -31.79 30.96
C ASP A 702 -12.10 -31.12 30.56
N ALA A 703 -11.00 -31.86 30.73
CA ALA A 703 -9.65 -31.38 30.41
C ALA A 703 -9.45 -31.12 28.90
N GLU A 704 -10.15 -31.85 28.03
CA GLU A 704 -10.08 -31.70 26.58
C GLU A 704 -10.78 -30.41 26.15
N GLN A 705 -11.97 -30.13 26.68
CA GLN A 705 -12.69 -28.89 26.43
C GLN A 705 -11.91 -27.66 26.94
N THR A 706 -11.26 -27.78 28.09
CA THR A 706 -10.40 -26.71 28.64
C THR A 706 -9.21 -26.42 27.71
N ALA A 707 -8.51 -27.46 27.26
CA ALA A 707 -7.40 -27.32 26.31
C ALA A 707 -7.85 -26.74 24.96
N ALA A 708 -9.05 -27.11 24.49
CA ALA A 708 -9.62 -26.54 23.27
C ALA A 708 -9.91 -25.03 23.40
N LEU A 709 -10.43 -24.58 24.55
CA LEU A 709 -10.63 -23.15 24.81
C LEU A 709 -9.31 -22.38 24.84
N ASP A 710 -8.28 -22.94 25.48
CA ASP A 710 -6.95 -22.30 25.52
C ASP A 710 -6.36 -22.18 24.11
N ALA A 711 -6.44 -23.24 23.30
CA ALA A 711 -6.02 -23.21 21.90
C ALA A 711 -6.82 -22.19 21.06
N TRP A 712 -8.13 -22.05 21.31
CA TRP A 712 -8.96 -21.02 20.67
C TRP A 712 -8.45 -19.63 21.03
N ARG A 713 -8.21 -19.34 22.31
CA ARG A 713 -7.68 -18.05 22.77
C ARG A 713 -6.31 -17.72 22.18
N GLU A 714 -5.42 -18.70 22.13
CA GLU A 714 -4.07 -18.52 21.61
C GLU A 714 -4.09 -18.18 20.12
N SER A 715 -4.95 -18.85 19.34
CA SER A 715 -5.01 -18.70 17.89
C SER A 715 -5.95 -17.60 17.41
N HIS A 716 -6.97 -17.21 18.18
CA HIS A 716 -7.97 -16.22 17.75
C HIS A 716 -7.36 -14.87 17.39
N ARG A 717 -7.60 -14.41 16.16
CA ARG A 717 -7.29 -13.04 15.71
C ARG A 717 -8.46 -12.51 14.87
N TYR A 718 -8.64 -11.18 14.89
CA TYR A 718 -9.59 -10.55 13.99
C TYR A 718 -9.10 -10.67 12.53
N GLY A 719 -9.99 -11.06 11.63
CA GLY A 719 -9.71 -11.30 10.21
C GLY A 719 -9.35 -12.74 9.83
N LEU A 720 -9.38 -13.72 10.76
CA LEU A 720 -8.98 -15.10 10.43
C LEU A 720 -9.85 -15.78 9.36
N LEU A 721 -11.16 -15.61 9.41
CA LEU A 721 -12.10 -16.07 8.39
C LEU A 721 -13.05 -14.94 8.05
N HIS A 722 -12.93 -14.39 6.85
CA HIS A 722 -13.74 -13.26 6.41
C HIS A 722 -14.06 -13.35 4.92
N CYS A 723 -15.03 -12.56 4.48
CA CYS A 723 -15.37 -12.45 3.06
C CYS A 723 -15.34 -10.99 2.58
N ARG A 724 -15.06 -10.82 1.29
CA ARG A 724 -15.10 -9.55 0.57
C ARG A 724 -15.94 -9.71 -0.69
N ARG A 725 -16.87 -8.79 -0.93
CA ARG A 725 -17.76 -8.82 -2.09
C ARG A 725 -17.19 -8.00 -3.25
N GLY A 726 -17.18 -8.59 -4.44
CA GLY A 726 -16.93 -7.90 -5.71
C GLY A 726 -18.17 -7.89 -6.62
N PRO A 727 -18.05 -7.35 -7.84
CA PRO A 727 -19.11 -7.37 -8.84
C PRO A 727 -19.40 -8.81 -9.30
N GLY A 728 -20.45 -9.41 -8.74
CA GLY A 728 -20.91 -10.76 -9.11
C GLY A 728 -20.09 -11.92 -8.53
N PHE A 729 -19.18 -11.66 -7.58
CA PHE A 729 -18.40 -12.70 -6.90
C PHE A 729 -18.12 -12.35 -5.44
N THR A 730 -17.78 -13.35 -4.62
CA THR A 730 -17.31 -13.15 -3.24
C THR A 730 -16.00 -13.88 -3.03
N VAL A 731 -15.03 -13.22 -2.41
CA VAL A 731 -13.74 -13.82 -2.03
C VAL A 731 -13.79 -14.14 -0.55
N VAL A 732 -13.62 -15.42 -0.19
CA VAL A 732 -13.49 -15.89 1.19
C VAL A 732 -12.01 -16.09 1.51
N HIS A 733 -11.55 -15.45 2.56
CA HIS A 733 -10.20 -15.57 3.11
C HIS A 733 -10.26 -16.46 4.34
N ASP A 734 -9.43 -17.51 4.39
CA ASP A 734 -9.35 -18.42 5.52
C ASP A 734 -7.89 -18.66 5.94
N SER A 735 -7.54 -18.06 7.07
CA SER A 735 -6.23 -18.19 7.72
C SER A 735 -6.33 -18.92 9.06
N ARG A 736 -7.44 -19.61 9.32
CA ARG A 736 -7.60 -20.43 10.52
C ARG A 736 -6.55 -21.55 10.53
N PRO A 737 -6.09 -21.98 11.72
CA PRO A 737 -5.19 -23.15 11.82
C PRO A 737 -5.81 -24.39 11.16
N GLY A 738 -5.12 -24.97 10.18
CA GLY A 738 -5.57 -26.17 9.46
C GLY A 738 -6.48 -25.91 8.26
N ALA A 739 -6.68 -24.66 7.85
CA ALA A 739 -7.39 -24.32 6.62
C ALA A 739 -6.73 -24.98 5.39
N THR A 740 -7.54 -25.52 4.49
CA THR A 740 -7.08 -26.21 3.27
C THR A 740 -6.66 -25.24 2.17
N ARG A 741 -7.22 -24.02 2.18
CA ARG A 741 -6.95 -22.94 1.21
C ARG A 741 -6.98 -21.59 1.92
N ALA A 742 -6.03 -20.73 1.59
CA ALA A 742 -5.97 -19.36 2.12
C ALA A 742 -7.05 -18.45 1.54
N GLU A 743 -7.42 -18.66 0.27
CA GLU A 743 -8.40 -17.85 -0.46
C GLU A 743 -9.29 -18.75 -1.34
N THR A 744 -10.59 -18.47 -1.38
CA THR A 744 -11.58 -19.14 -2.23
C THR A 744 -12.47 -18.09 -2.89
N VAL A 745 -12.55 -18.12 -4.23
CA VAL A 745 -13.44 -17.26 -5.01
C VAL A 745 -14.75 -17.99 -5.30
N LEU A 746 -15.87 -17.38 -4.91
CA LEU A 746 -17.23 -17.84 -5.15
C LEU A 746 -17.86 -16.97 -6.25
N ASP A 747 -17.79 -17.43 -7.49
CA ASP A 747 -18.20 -16.68 -8.68
C ASP A 747 -19.21 -17.42 -9.57
N SER A 748 -19.64 -18.63 -9.19
CA SER A 748 -20.81 -19.27 -9.80
C SER A 748 -22.12 -18.69 -9.23
N PRO A 749 -23.20 -18.59 -10.05
CA PRO A 749 -24.51 -18.16 -9.56
C PRO A 749 -25.00 -18.96 -8.35
N GLU A 750 -24.70 -20.27 -8.32
CA GLU A 750 -25.03 -21.16 -7.23
C GLU A 750 -24.19 -20.86 -5.99
N SER A 751 -22.86 -20.82 -6.08
CA SER A 751 -21.99 -20.64 -4.90
C SER A 751 -22.02 -19.23 -4.31
N GLY A 752 -22.11 -18.19 -5.15
CA GLY A 752 -22.06 -16.79 -4.71
C GLY A 752 -23.27 -16.39 -3.86
N SER A 753 -24.46 -16.89 -4.21
CA SER A 753 -25.70 -16.61 -3.47
C SER A 753 -25.86 -17.43 -2.18
N LEU A 754 -25.10 -18.53 -2.04
CA LEU A 754 -25.22 -19.42 -0.87
C LEU A 754 -24.72 -18.77 0.44
N LEU A 755 -23.71 -17.91 0.40
CA LEU A 755 -23.28 -17.19 1.60
C LEU A 755 -24.37 -16.25 2.11
N ASP A 756 -25.03 -15.53 1.21
CA ASP A 756 -26.15 -14.64 1.55
C ASP A 756 -27.38 -15.45 1.98
N HIS A 757 -27.62 -16.60 1.34
CA HIS A 757 -28.67 -17.52 1.74
C HIS A 757 -28.47 -18.00 3.19
N TYR A 758 -27.27 -18.49 3.51
CA TYR A 758 -26.90 -19.01 4.83
C TYR A 758 -26.41 -17.93 5.81
N ASP A 759 -26.61 -16.65 5.50
CA ASP A 759 -26.33 -15.56 6.44
C ASP A 759 -27.15 -15.68 7.73
N THR A 760 -28.28 -16.40 7.65
CA THR A 760 -29.11 -16.82 8.78
C THR A 760 -29.25 -18.34 8.81
N PRO A 761 -29.53 -18.96 9.97
CA PRO A 761 -29.69 -20.41 10.07
C PRO A 761 -30.83 -20.95 9.19
N ARG A 762 -30.48 -21.78 8.21
CA ARG A 762 -31.44 -22.36 7.24
C ARG A 762 -31.28 -23.87 7.08
N PRO A 763 -32.33 -24.59 6.63
CA PRO A 763 -32.22 -26.03 6.36
C PRO A 763 -31.15 -26.37 5.33
N LEU A 764 -30.53 -27.54 5.49
CA LEU A 764 -29.68 -28.13 4.45
C LEU A 764 -30.53 -28.62 3.27
N PRO A 765 -30.03 -28.49 2.03
CA PRO A 765 -30.68 -29.04 0.86
C PRO A 765 -30.70 -30.58 0.90
N THR A 766 -31.67 -31.17 0.22
CA THR A 766 -31.71 -32.61 -0.06
C THR A 766 -30.77 -32.97 -1.23
N ALA A 767 -30.42 -34.24 -1.38
CA ALA A 767 -29.53 -34.69 -2.46
C ALA A 767 -30.02 -34.37 -3.89
N ASP A 768 -31.34 -34.20 -4.07
CA ASP A 768 -31.95 -33.84 -5.36
C ASP A 768 -31.91 -32.33 -5.66
N ASP A 769 -31.47 -31.50 -4.71
CA ASP A 769 -31.37 -30.04 -4.89
C ASP A 769 -30.10 -29.69 -5.69
N PRO A 770 -30.20 -28.86 -6.75
CA PRO A 770 -29.05 -28.42 -7.53
C PRO A 770 -27.92 -27.77 -6.71
N THR A 771 -28.22 -27.14 -5.57
CA THR A 771 -27.21 -26.52 -4.72
C THR A 771 -26.51 -27.50 -3.79
N PHE A 772 -27.00 -28.74 -3.66
CA PHE A 772 -26.47 -29.73 -2.73
C PHE A 772 -24.94 -29.94 -2.86
N PRO A 773 -24.36 -30.12 -4.06
CA PRO A 773 -22.91 -30.29 -4.20
C PRO A 773 -22.12 -29.09 -3.68
N ALA A 774 -22.55 -27.87 -4.03
CA ALA A 774 -21.89 -26.64 -3.59
C ALA A 774 -21.99 -26.45 -2.06
N VAL A 775 -23.14 -26.77 -1.45
CA VAL A 775 -23.28 -26.72 0.03
C VAL A 775 -22.37 -27.74 0.71
N GLN A 776 -22.23 -28.95 0.16
CA GLN A 776 -21.30 -29.95 0.70
C GLN A 776 -19.84 -29.51 0.59
N ASP A 777 -19.47 -28.84 -0.50
CA ASP A 777 -18.13 -28.27 -0.66
C ASP A 777 -17.87 -27.17 0.38
N LEU A 778 -18.80 -26.25 0.59
CA LEU A 778 -18.67 -25.19 1.59
C LEU A 778 -18.64 -25.72 3.04
N LEU A 779 -19.34 -26.82 3.34
CA LEU A 779 -19.25 -27.49 4.63
C LEU A 779 -17.88 -28.15 4.84
N ARG A 780 -17.37 -28.83 3.80
CA ARG A 780 -16.05 -29.47 3.83
C ARG A 780 -14.93 -28.45 3.99
N ASP A 781 -15.05 -27.30 3.35
CA ASP A 781 -14.08 -26.20 3.45
C ASP A 781 -14.26 -25.36 4.73
N GLY A 782 -15.20 -25.73 5.61
CA GLY A 782 -15.44 -25.05 6.88
C GLY A 782 -15.96 -23.61 6.72
N ILE A 783 -16.58 -23.30 5.57
CA ILE A 783 -17.22 -22.02 5.27
C ILE A 783 -18.66 -21.99 5.81
N LEU A 784 -19.35 -23.13 5.77
CA LEU A 784 -20.62 -23.34 6.46
C LEU A 784 -20.40 -24.19 7.71
N LEU A 785 -21.22 -23.96 8.73
CA LEU A 785 -21.38 -24.85 9.88
C LEU A 785 -22.78 -25.46 9.86
N ALA A 786 -22.85 -26.79 9.97
CA ALA A 786 -24.12 -27.51 10.07
C ALA A 786 -24.36 -28.06 11.49
N LEU A 787 -25.59 -27.93 11.97
CA LEU A 787 -26.06 -28.51 13.24
C LEU A 787 -27.56 -28.79 13.17
N GLY A 788 -28.00 -29.98 13.59
CA GLY A 788 -29.43 -30.35 13.65
C GLY A 788 -30.19 -30.22 12.32
N GLY A 789 -29.54 -30.46 11.19
CA GLY A 789 -30.13 -30.32 9.84
C GLY A 789 -30.24 -28.89 9.33
N LEU A 790 -29.76 -27.90 10.10
CA LEU A 790 -29.63 -26.51 9.71
C LEU A 790 -28.16 -26.18 9.42
N ALA A 791 -27.90 -25.09 8.70
CA ALA A 791 -26.57 -24.54 8.48
C ALA A 791 -26.55 -23.01 8.55
N VAL A 792 -25.38 -22.44 8.83
CA VAL A 792 -25.10 -20.99 8.84
C VAL A 792 -23.70 -20.72 8.25
N ALA A 793 -23.53 -19.58 7.59
CA ALA A 793 -22.25 -19.11 7.06
C ALA A 793 -21.36 -18.55 8.17
N LEU A 794 -20.11 -19.00 8.20
CA LEU A 794 -19.12 -18.60 9.20
C LEU A 794 -18.31 -17.35 8.86
N PRO A 795 -17.91 -17.07 7.60
CA PRO A 795 -17.18 -15.86 7.27
C PRO A 795 -18.01 -14.61 7.55
N TYR A 796 -17.37 -13.57 8.06
CA TYR A 796 -17.97 -12.23 8.20
C TYR A 796 -17.40 -11.25 7.18
N ARG A 797 -18.15 -10.20 6.86
CA ARG A 797 -17.60 -9.03 6.14
C ARG A 797 -16.77 -8.16 7.10
N LEU A 798 -15.59 -7.72 6.68
CA LEU A 798 -14.75 -6.83 7.48
C LEU A 798 -15.33 -5.40 7.49
N HIS A 799 -15.93 -4.99 8.60
CA HIS A 799 -16.35 -3.59 8.79
C HIS A 799 -15.23 -2.71 9.35
N ARG A 800 -14.23 -3.32 9.96
CA ARG A 800 -13.01 -2.66 10.43
C ARG A 800 -11.82 -3.31 9.77
N LEU A 801 -10.76 -2.55 9.54
CA LEU A 801 -9.52 -3.09 9.02
C LEU A 801 -8.44 -2.98 10.08
N PRO A 802 -7.72 -4.07 10.37
CA PRO A 802 -6.57 -3.96 11.25
C PRO A 802 -5.49 -3.12 10.56
N LEU A 803 -5.04 -2.08 11.24
CA LEU A 803 -3.85 -1.33 10.88
C LEU A 803 -2.65 -2.26 11.02
N PRO A 804 -1.84 -2.45 9.96
CA PRO A 804 -0.60 -3.20 10.07
C PRO A 804 0.36 -2.48 11.02
N ILE A 805 1.13 -3.24 11.80
CA ILE A 805 2.18 -2.69 12.68
C ILE A 805 3.47 -2.46 11.90
N GLU A 806 3.69 -3.24 10.84
CA GLU A 806 4.69 -3.03 9.81
C GLU A 806 3.97 -2.68 8.51
N VAL A 807 4.03 -1.40 8.14
CA VAL A 807 3.10 -0.83 7.16
C VAL A 807 3.31 -1.39 5.75
N LEU A 808 4.53 -1.79 5.37
CA LEU A 808 4.84 -2.49 4.13
C LEU A 808 6.14 -3.28 4.29
N GLY A 809 6.31 -4.34 3.51
CA GLY A 809 7.54 -5.13 3.36
C GLY A 809 8.71 -4.35 2.74
N HIS A 810 8.90 -3.11 3.19
CA HIS A 810 10.14 -2.38 2.99
C HIS A 810 11.05 -2.71 4.18
N GLY A 811 11.76 -3.83 4.05
CA GLY A 811 12.85 -4.25 4.95
C GLY A 811 14.08 -3.35 4.86
#